data_AF-A0A183I1H7-F1
#
_entry.id   AF-A0A183I1H7-F1
#
_cell.length_a   1.000
_cell.length_b   1.000
_cell.length_c   1.000
_cell.angle_alpha   90.00
_cell.angle_beta   90.00
_cell.angle_gamma   90.00
#
_symmetry.space_group_name_H-M   'P 1'
#
loop_
_entity.id
_entity.type
_entity.pdbx_description
1 polymer ?
#
loop_
_entity_poly.entity_id
_entity_poly.type
_entity_poly.pdbx_seq_one_letter_code
_entity_poly.pdbx_strand_id
1 'polypeptide(L)'
;MGRFVFKLNFRQICEAIAKVEEKGHKMIKDEHFASNEIQEVLDELSSLVLSVKQLINERSQKLQDSLRSQQYYAEANEAEQWMRERIPLVTNSDMGKDQAAAEGHLRRLKTLENDMNKFCDEIERLRKEAEVMLAAKHFDSTNIISSNLLEGLSNLLSSKQSKLEGLYKQLRDDIARRKIQLVDSARYHAFVRQIDGLDRWLSEKLEITKQENYERYEVCSSTDPIPGRDLAECQKLVTEFDQVVRELASAGERIAAVRRTQEELLRSGHPFAVSIKAKGTDLQHLWSRVNEVANERQQALQGAIQVHKFDQDADETLGWLEEKEAHQVALEDEDISRADLTALKQLMNKYDEFMRGVAAVEKQVNDLSREAERLMSLYPDTQEHLVVRKMGMEEQLKDVINTSNKYYEKLQQMRNLQSYFQEHRDLITFCSETLPNDVEGCKALMLRHAEYQAEISGRQPVVDEFIRKGNSMIAAHHVLSSEISGKIKQLESAMDLLKDIWKERLVLYEENLDLQQWKRDAHITDSWLTEKEDMLKEDWRKVENVDDADNKIRNFDDFLITLEAQGEKFDSLKRLTLLEKAYSKQCKKESERIRAEKEKNESRKESIKTFEKQNKLQDRRKERERRMTQEVSLMKPSPSYTEEVCASHTLPHPRRGTEPVPRIRTSSFESKEAPIIPSRQTNLSVSDGSSIEAEGMPKTSGSMLSVDETVMIQRIGSTRRTPKFTTRRSNSLKKVRTREDFGPIDMHGYLDRKQDLQSGAKKATIRTWKRYYTILCGQLLCFFKDEDSFLENSASAAPVNILSAECDACPEYMKKKNTFRLKIQDGSEYLFACSDDEKMLEWVLKIRFHANLTPAQQLRSFNKSIAQKFSGNYLYLQMHIETRQKEINESPPMYSPPPRPGETLRRHTTELVSSVQANALSSLPYEPRLYEKPGITTSSESEMILEAQNQPYKSIATTASSVQHENGFRNVVGIDFLNLKGYDKELSVNSGKIMA
;
A
#
# COMPACT_ATOMS: atom_id res chain seq x y z
N MET A 1 121.27 5.87 66.57
CA MET A 1 122.33 6.40 67.48
C MET A 1 123.53 7.00 66.73
N GLY A 2 124.25 6.27 65.86
CA GLY A 2 125.55 6.70 65.30
C GLY A 2 125.64 8.14 64.74
N ARG A 3 124.65 8.60 63.95
CA ARG A 3 124.61 9.99 63.43
C ARG A 3 124.62 11.08 64.52
N PHE A 4 124.03 10.81 65.69
CA PHE A 4 123.99 11.76 66.81
C PHE A 4 125.32 11.83 67.53
N VAL A 5 125.91 10.68 67.86
CA VAL A 5 127.22 10.59 68.54
C VAL A 5 128.33 11.24 67.70
N PHE A 6 128.34 11.00 66.39
CA PHE A 6 129.33 11.60 65.50
C PHE A 6 129.18 13.12 65.39
N LYS A 7 127.94 13.64 65.28
CA LYS A 7 127.70 15.10 65.30
C LYS A 7 128.05 15.75 66.64
N LEU A 8 127.80 15.08 67.76
CA LEU A 8 128.14 15.58 69.10
C LEU A 8 129.66 15.67 69.28
N ASN A 9 130.38 14.59 68.97
CA ASN A 9 131.84 14.54 69.08
C ASN A 9 132.50 15.54 68.12
N PHE A 10 132.02 15.66 66.87
CA PHE A 10 132.57 16.63 65.92
C PHE A 10 132.37 18.08 66.39
N ARG A 11 131.22 18.40 67.00
CA ARG A 11 130.96 19.72 67.60
C ARG A 11 131.91 19.99 68.78
N GLN A 12 132.09 19.03 69.68
CA GLN A 12 133.03 19.16 70.80
C GLN A 12 134.48 19.33 70.33
N ILE A 13 134.90 18.62 69.26
CA ILE A 13 136.22 18.78 68.64
C ILE A 13 136.37 20.18 68.01
N CYS A 14 135.34 20.68 67.31
CA CYS A 14 135.36 22.05 66.78
C CYS A 14 135.43 23.11 67.90
N GLU A 15 134.70 22.94 69.00
CA GLU A 15 134.75 23.83 70.17
C GLU A 15 136.09 23.75 70.92
N ALA A 16 136.78 22.60 70.89
CA ALA A 16 138.14 22.46 71.42
C ALA A 16 139.18 23.13 70.52
N ILE A 17 139.09 22.96 69.20
CA ILE A 17 140.00 23.59 68.23
C ILE A 17 139.84 25.11 68.23
N ALA A 18 138.60 25.64 68.27
CA ALA A 18 138.37 27.08 68.36
C ALA A 18 139.02 27.72 69.60
N LYS A 19 139.12 27.00 70.73
CA LYS A 19 139.84 27.45 71.94
C LYS A 19 141.35 27.39 71.81
N VAL A 20 141.88 26.50 70.98
CA VAL A 20 143.31 26.47 70.61
C VAL A 20 143.63 27.62 69.66
N GLU A 21 142.76 27.87 68.67
CA GLU A 21 142.86 29.04 67.78
C GLU A 21 142.80 30.36 68.57
N GLU A 22 141.83 30.53 69.47
CA GLU A 22 141.71 31.73 70.33
C GLU A 22 142.97 31.98 71.17
N LYS A 23 143.54 30.92 71.77
CA LYS A 23 144.79 31.03 72.54
C LYS A 23 146.01 31.34 71.66
N GLY A 24 146.11 30.71 70.48
CA GLY A 24 147.20 30.96 69.54
C GLY A 24 147.20 32.40 69.02
N HIS A 25 146.04 32.90 68.58
CA HIS A 25 145.87 34.29 68.16
C HIS A 25 146.18 35.28 69.31
N LYS A 26 145.86 34.92 70.56
CA LYS A 26 146.25 35.71 71.73
C LYS A 26 147.77 35.75 71.93
N MET A 27 148.47 34.62 71.82
CA MET A 27 149.94 34.59 71.94
C MET A 27 150.64 35.39 70.84
N ILE A 28 150.09 35.41 69.63
CA ILE A 28 150.56 36.26 68.52
C ILE A 28 150.34 37.75 68.84
N LYS A 29 149.17 38.10 69.39
CA LYS A 29 148.84 39.47 69.81
C LYS A 29 149.69 39.97 70.98
N ASP A 30 150.16 39.07 71.84
CA ASP A 30 151.04 39.34 72.98
C ASP A 30 152.55 39.34 72.58
N GLU A 31 152.88 39.44 71.29
CA GLU A 31 154.24 39.49 70.70
C GLU A 31 155.18 38.33 71.11
N HIS A 32 154.65 37.11 71.20
CA HIS A 32 155.44 35.93 71.58
C HIS A 32 156.61 35.64 70.61
N PHE A 33 157.76 35.20 71.12
CA PHE A 33 159.00 35.00 70.33
C PHE A 33 158.84 34.04 69.13
N ALA A 34 157.89 33.11 69.22
CA ALA A 34 157.56 32.11 68.19
C ALA A 34 156.30 32.47 67.38
N SER A 35 155.88 33.75 67.32
CA SER A 35 154.58 34.13 66.71
C SER A 35 154.41 33.67 65.25
N ASN A 36 155.48 33.67 64.45
CA ASN A 36 155.43 33.16 63.07
C ASN A 36 155.15 31.65 63.01
N GLU A 37 155.83 30.86 63.86
CA GLU A 37 155.65 29.40 63.97
C GLU A 37 154.23 29.06 64.48
N ILE A 38 153.71 29.86 65.41
CA ILE A 38 152.34 29.73 65.91
C ILE A 38 151.32 30.05 64.81
N GLN A 39 151.54 31.09 63.99
CA GLN A 39 150.66 31.43 62.87
C GLN A 39 150.62 30.30 61.82
N GLU A 40 151.78 29.74 61.46
CA GLU A 40 151.88 28.65 60.47
C GLU A 40 151.13 27.39 60.94
N VAL A 41 151.25 27.03 62.23
CA VAL A 41 150.49 25.91 62.83
C VAL A 41 148.99 26.22 62.94
N LEU A 42 148.60 27.47 63.17
CA LEU A 42 147.19 27.88 63.15
C LEU A 42 146.60 27.81 61.75
N ASP A 43 147.32 28.27 60.73
CA ASP A 43 146.88 28.23 59.33
C ASP A 43 146.76 26.77 58.84
N GLU A 44 147.71 25.89 59.19
CA GLU A 44 147.61 24.45 58.93
C GLU A 44 146.40 23.82 59.64
N LEU A 45 146.18 24.14 60.92
CA LEU A 45 145.04 23.64 61.70
C LEU A 45 143.69 24.10 61.12
N SER A 46 143.59 25.37 60.75
CA SER A 46 142.38 25.94 60.12
C SER A 46 142.14 25.33 58.73
N SER A 47 143.19 25.13 57.93
CA SER A 47 143.14 24.40 56.65
C SER A 47 142.66 22.96 56.83
N LEU A 48 143.20 22.23 57.81
CA LEU A 48 142.80 20.85 58.11
C LEU A 48 141.34 20.78 58.62
N VAL A 49 140.90 21.73 59.44
CA VAL A 49 139.50 21.84 59.87
C VAL A 49 138.56 22.12 58.70
N LEU A 50 138.95 22.99 57.76
CA LEU A 50 138.18 23.24 56.54
C LEU A 50 138.09 21.98 55.67
N SER A 51 139.21 21.27 55.49
CA SER A 51 139.27 19.98 54.77
C SER A 51 138.38 18.91 55.41
N VAL A 52 138.44 18.74 56.73
CA VAL A 52 137.57 17.78 57.45
C VAL A 52 136.10 18.19 57.39
N LYS A 53 135.77 19.48 57.48
CA LYS A 53 134.40 19.99 57.26
C LYS A 53 133.91 19.68 55.84
N GLN A 54 134.75 19.88 54.82
CA GLN A 54 134.44 19.53 53.43
C GLN A 54 134.19 18.03 53.27
N LEU A 55 135.10 17.17 53.74
CA LEU A 55 134.98 15.71 53.67
C LEU A 55 133.75 15.16 54.41
N ILE A 56 133.39 15.73 55.57
CA ILE A 56 132.17 15.36 56.30
C ILE A 56 130.92 15.82 55.53
N ASN A 57 130.95 17.03 54.94
CA ASN A 57 129.84 17.53 54.14
C ASN A 57 129.64 16.69 52.87
N GLU A 58 130.71 16.37 52.13
CA GLU A 58 130.68 15.46 51.00
C GLU A 58 130.13 14.07 51.37
N ARG A 59 130.60 13.49 52.49
CA ARG A 59 130.12 12.19 52.95
C ARG A 59 128.66 12.24 53.37
N SER A 60 128.22 13.34 53.99
CA SER A 60 126.81 13.56 54.34
C SER A 60 125.95 13.67 53.08
N GLN A 61 126.44 14.39 52.06
CA GLN A 61 125.76 14.54 50.76
C GLN A 61 125.65 13.19 50.05
N LYS A 62 126.77 12.46 49.83
CA LYS A 62 126.78 11.13 49.19
C LYS A 62 125.87 10.11 49.89
N LEU A 63 125.75 10.15 51.23
CA LEU A 63 124.81 9.30 51.98
C LEU A 63 123.35 9.74 51.85
N GLN A 64 123.08 11.03 51.66
CA GLN A 64 121.74 11.55 51.41
C GLN A 64 121.29 11.29 49.97
N ASP A 65 122.21 11.38 49.02
CA ASP A 65 122.04 11.07 47.60
C ASP A 65 121.76 9.56 47.41
N SER A 66 122.53 8.70 48.09
CA SER A 66 122.29 7.26 48.15
C SER A 66 120.90 6.91 48.72
N LEU A 67 120.51 7.56 49.82
CA LEU A 67 119.17 7.36 50.41
C LEU A 67 118.05 7.74 49.43
N ARG A 68 118.15 8.89 48.77
CA ARG A 68 117.18 9.34 47.75
C ARG A 68 117.08 8.38 46.57
N SER A 69 118.22 7.92 46.05
CA SER A 69 118.28 6.93 44.96
C SER A 69 117.56 5.64 45.33
N GLN A 70 117.82 5.08 46.52
CA GLN A 70 117.15 3.86 47.00
C GLN A 70 115.65 4.07 47.25
N GLN A 71 115.24 5.23 47.77
CA GLN A 71 113.83 5.61 47.93
C GLN A 71 113.13 5.66 46.57
N TYR A 72 113.69 6.34 45.58
CA TYR A 72 113.16 6.38 44.21
C TYR A 72 113.03 4.98 43.60
N TYR A 73 114.05 4.12 43.71
CA TYR A 73 113.96 2.76 43.15
C TYR A 73 112.90 1.90 43.85
N ALA A 74 112.68 2.07 45.16
CA ALA A 74 111.59 1.41 45.87
C ALA A 74 110.22 1.91 45.37
N GLU A 75 109.98 3.22 45.40
CA GLU A 75 108.72 3.85 44.97
C GLU A 75 108.43 3.55 43.48
N ALA A 76 109.43 3.58 42.60
CA ALA A 76 109.29 3.23 41.18
C ALA A 76 109.13 1.72 40.92
N ASN A 77 109.52 0.84 41.85
CA ASN A 77 109.19 -0.59 41.79
C ASN A 77 107.76 -0.84 42.26
N GLU A 78 107.31 -0.18 43.32
CA GLU A 78 105.92 -0.22 43.77
C GLU A 78 104.97 0.32 42.69
N ALA A 79 105.33 1.41 42.02
CA ALA A 79 104.55 1.95 40.91
C ALA A 79 104.54 1.03 39.67
N GLU A 80 105.66 0.39 39.34
CA GLU A 80 105.70 -0.64 38.28
C GLU A 80 104.79 -1.83 38.61
N GLN A 81 104.83 -2.31 39.86
CA GLN A 81 103.99 -3.41 40.33
C GLN A 81 102.51 -3.04 40.34
N TRP A 82 102.18 -1.83 40.82
CA TRP A 82 100.82 -1.30 40.80
C TRP A 82 100.23 -1.37 39.39
N MET A 83 100.94 -0.85 38.38
CA MET A 83 100.47 -0.90 36.99
C MET A 83 100.31 -2.34 36.46
N ARG A 84 101.28 -3.22 36.73
CA ARG A 84 101.23 -4.63 36.31
C ARG A 84 99.97 -5.37 36.80
N GLU A 85 99.54 -5.10 38.03
CA GLU A 85 98.32 -5.68 38.60
C GLU A 85 97.03 -5.21 37.91
N ARG A 86 97.03 -4.02 37.28
CA ARG A 86 95.85 -3.47 36.59
C ARG A 86 95.77 -3.92 35.12
N ILE A 87 96.88 -4.29 34.47
CA ILE A 87 96.90 -4.75 33.06
C ILE A 87 95.88 -5.89 32.79
N PRO A 88 95.80 -6.97 33.61
CA PRO A 88 94.81 -8.04 33.41
C PRO A 88 93.34 -7.58 33.39
N LEU A 89 93.01 -6.47 34.05
CA LEU A 89 91.64 -5.96 34.15
C LEU A 89 91.15 -5.32 32.84
N VAL A 90 92.07 -4.83 32.00
CA VAL A 90 91.77 -4.18 30.72
C VAL A 90 92.02 -5.08 29.51
N THR A 91 92.94 -6.03 29.60
CA THR A 91 93.20 -7.02 28.54
C THR A 91 92.12 -8.10 28.43
N ASN A 92 91.17 -8.16 29.38
CA ASN A 92 90.01 -9.04 29.30
C ASN A 92 89.13 -8.69 28.08
N SER A 93 88.88 -9.66 27.20
CA SER A 93 88.09 -9.52 25.96
C SER A 93 86.56 -9.64 26.14
N ASP A 94 86.05 -9.94 27.33
CA ASP A 94 84.62 -10.08 27.60
C ASP A 94 83.87 -8.76 27.36
N MET A 95 83.02 -8.71 26.34
CA MET A 95 82.28 -7.50 25.94
C MET A 95 80.96 -7.30 26.70
N GLY A 96 80.57 -8.25 27.55
CA GLY A 96 79.21 -8.34 28.08
C GLY A 96 78.23 -8.95 27.06
N LYS A 97 77.43 -9.91 27.53
CA LYS A 97 76.44 -10.62 26.72
C LYS A 97 75.15 -9.83 26.46
N ASP A 98 74.94 -8.74 27.18
CA ASP A 98 73.76 -7.87 27.13
C ASP A 98 74.13 -6.43 27.53
N GLN A 99 73.21 -5.47 27.35
CA GLN A 99 73.45 -4.05 27.63
C GLN A 99 73.83 -3.82 29.11
N ALA A 100 73.17 -4.48 30.05
CA ALA A 100 73.39 -4.25 31.48
C ALA A 100 74.75 -4.79 31.93
N ALA A 101 75.20 -5.91 31.35
CA ALA A 101 76.55 -6.43 31.51
C ALA A 101 77.58 -5.43 30.96
N ALA A 102 77.44 -4.98 29.70
CA ALA A 102 78.36 -4.01 29.08
C ALA A 102 78.46 -2.70 29.88
N GLU A 103 77.33 -2.15 30.35
CA GLU A 103 77.29 -0.99 31.24
C GLU A 103 77.88 -1.26 32.64
N GLY A 104 77.76 -2.50 33.13
CA GLY A 104 78.46 -2.96 34.33
C GLY A 104 79.98 -2.94 34.16
N HIS A 105 80.49 -3.43 33.03
CA HIS A 105 81.92 -3.36 32.70
C HIS A 105 82.38 -1.91 32.50
N LEU A 106 81.60 -1.04 31.85
CA LEU A 106 81.89 0.39 31.72
C LEU A 106 82.01 1.10 33.07
N ARG A 107 81.12 0.80 34.03
CA ARG A 107 81.19 1.35 35.38
C ARG A 107 82.47 0.94 36.10
N ARG A 108 82.87 -0.35 36.01
CA ARG A 108 84.15 -0.84 36.58
C ARG A 108 85.36 -0.18 35.90
N LEU A 109 85.34 -0.06 34.58
CA LEU A 109 86.40 0.58 33.82
C LEU A 109 86.52 2.08 34.16
N LYS A 110 85.41 2.77 34.42
CA LYS A 110 85.43 4.18 34.85
C LYS A 110 86.05 4.36 36.24
N THR A 111 85.87 3.40 37.16
CA THR A 111 86.61 3.41 38.43
C THR A 111 88.11 3.26 38.18
N LEU A 112 88.51 2.31 37.33
CA LEU A 112 89.91 2.09 36.97
C LEU A 112 90.53 3.30 36.23
N GLU A 113 89.77 3.98 35.36
CA GLU A 113 90.17 5.21 34.68
C GLU A 113 90.38 6.36 35.69
N ASN A 114 89.49 6.50 36.68
CA ASN A 114 89.67 7.48 37.75
C ASN A 114 90.92 7.20 38.60
N ASP A 115 91.19 5.92 38.91
CA ASP A 115 92.38 5.54 39.68
C ASP A 115 93.66 5.71 38.85
N MET A 116 93.61 5.47 37.54
CA MET A 116 94.70 5.78 36.59
C MET A 116 95.01 7.28 36.56
N ASN A 117 93.98 8.12 36.49
CA ASN A 117 94.14 9.57 36.46
C ASN A 117 94.77 10.11 37.75
N LYS A 118 94.37 9.60 38.93
CA LYS A 118 95.05 9.93 40.21
C LYS A 118 96.50 9.45 40.23
N PHE A 119 96.78 8.30 39.62
CA PHE A 119 98.13 7.75 39.56
C PHE A 119 99.06 8.54 38.61
N CYS A 120 98.51 9.35 37.71
CA CYS A 120 99.29 10.26 36.85
C CYS A 120 100.17 11.22 37.66
N ASP A 121 99.63 11.75 38.77
CA ASP A 121 100.33 12.69 39.63
C ASP A 121 101.55 12.03 40.31
N GLU A 122 101.45 10.74 40.61
CA GLU A 122 102.52 9.93 41.21
C GLU A 122 103.65 9.61 40.21
N ILE A 123 103.29 9.29 38.96
CA ILE A 123 104.27 9.14 37.86
C ILE A 123 105.01 10.45 37.61
N GLU A 124 104.31 11.58 37.64
CA GLU A 124 104.89 12.92 37.44
C GLU A 124 105.72 13.38 38.65
N ARG A 125 105.35 12.99 39.88
CA ARG A 125 106.18 13.18 41.09
C ARG A 125 107.49 12.40 40.97
N LEU A 126 107.42 11.12 40.58
CA LEU A 126 108.60 10.28 40.38
C LEU A 126 109.49 10.79 39.25
N ARG A 127 108.91 11.33 38.16
CA ARG A 127 109.67 12.03 37.12
C ARG A 127 110.46 13.21 37.69
N LYS A 128 109.81 14.09 38.45
CA LYS A 128 110.45 15.28 39.03
C LYS A 128 111.57 14.91 40.01
N GLU A 129 111.38 13.89 40.85
CA GLU A 129 112.45 13.40 41.73
C GLU A 129 113.63 12.82 40.92
N ALA A 130 113.35 12.09 39.84
CA ALA A 130 114.38 11.61 38.92
C ALA A 130 115.14 12.76 38.23
N GLU A 131 114.44 13.77 37.71
CA GLU A 131 115.01 14.98 37.11
C GLU A 131 115.88 15.76 38.09
N VAL A 132 115.43 15.93 39.34
CA VAL A 132 116.21 16.59 40.40
C VAL A 132 117.48 15.81 40.72
N MET A 133 117.42 14.47 40.82
CA MET A 133 118.60 13.63 41.03
C MET A 133 119.59 13.70 39.86
N LEU A 134 119.10 13.74 38.62
CA LEU A 134 119.91 13.90 37.41
C LEU A 134 120.58 15.29 37.34
N ALA A 135 119.80 16.36 37.56
CA ALA A 135 120.28 17.74 37.48
C ALA A 135 121.33 18.08 38.55
N ALA A 136 121.14 17.58 39.77
CA ALA A 136 122.07 17.79 40.88
C ALA A 136 123.33 16.90 40.80
N LYS A 137 123.43 16.00 39.81
CA LYS A 137 124.50 14.99 39.68
C LYS A 137 124.71 14.20 40.98
N HIS A 138 123.62 13.86 41.66
CA HIS A 138 123.66 13.27 43.00
C HIS A 138 124.38 11.91 42.99
N PHE A 139 125.43 11.77 43.81
CA PHE A 139 126.36 10.64 43.74
C PHE A 139 126.02 9.58 44.80
N ASP A 140 125.38 8.49 44.36
CA ASP A 140 125.31 7.26 45.17
C ASP A 140 126.70 6.59 45.22
N SER A 141 127.12 6.19 46.41
CA SER A 141 128.41 5.51 46.64
C SER A 141 128.30 3.98 46.59
N THR A 142 127.11 3.42 46.39
CA THR A 142 126.82 2.01 46.71
C THR A 142 126.97 1.04 45.53
N ASN A 143 127.11 1.52 44.29
CA ASN A 143 127.42 0.68 43.12
C ASN A 143 128.81 1.00 42.56
N ILE A 144 129.79 0.19 42.93
CA ILE A 144 131.19 0.32 42.51
C ILE A 144 131.39 -0.34 41.13
N ILE A 145 131.97 0.38 40.16
CA ILE A 145 133.17 0.01 39.35
C ILE A 145 133.33 0.94 38.12
N SER A 146 134.57 1.41 37.90
CA SER A 146 135.16 2.01 36.69
C SER A 146 134.82 3.47 36.32
N SER A 147 135.87 4.25 36.02
CA SER A 147 135.89 5.72 35.94
C SER A 147 135.29 6.37 34.67
N ASN A 148 134.29 5.76 34.03
CA ASN A 148 133.45 6.37 32.98
C ASN A 148 131.96 6.45 33.44
N LEU A 149 131.76 6.69 34.74
CA LEU A 149 130.56 6.30 35.49
C LEU A 149 129.34 7.25 35.39
N LEU A 150 129.51 8.51 34.96
CA LEU A 150 128.44 9.51 35.01
C LEU A 150 127.27 9.18 34.06
N GLU A 151 127.59 8.57 32.92
CA GLU A 151 126.63 8.22 31.87
C GLU A 151 125.82 6.95 32.23
N GLY A 152 126.47 5.94 32.80
CA GLY A 152 125.83 4.66 33.12
C GLY A 152 124.71 4.76 34.16
N LEU A 153 124.88 5.55 35.22
CA LEU A 153 123.87 5.70 36.28
C LEU A 153 122.72 6.64 35.86
N SER A 154 123.04 7.69 35.10
CA SER A 154 122.06 8.56 34.44
C SER A 154 121.16 7.77 33.48
N ASN A 155 121.77 6.87 32.69
CA ASN A 155 121.07 5.97 31.80
C ASN A 155 120.19 4.96 32.57
N LEU A 156 120.61 4.46 33.73
CA LEU A 156 119.81 3.53 34.53
C LEU A 156 118.55 4.21 35.11
N LEU A 157 118.70 5.41 35.68
CA LEU A 157 117.57 6.17 36.23
C LEU A 157 116.59 6.57 35.12
N SER A 158 117.11 7.09 34.01
CA SER A 158 116.33 7.47 32.83
C SER A 158 115.64 6.27 32.17
N SER A 159 116.30 5.10 32.14
CA SER A 159 115.71 3.84 31.64
C SER A 159 114.58 3.35 32.54
N LYS A 160 114.76 3.40 33.88
CA LYS A 160 113.70 3.04 34.83
C LYS A 160 112.50 3.97 34.72
N GLN A 161 112.72 5.28 34.62
CA GLN A 161 111.67 6.28 34.42
C GLN A 161 110.94 6.09 33.08
N SER A 162 111.70 5.95 31.98
CA SER A 162 111.15 5.69 30.64
C SER A 162 110.31 4.41 30.57
N LYS A 163 110.75 3.35 31.24
CA LYS A 163 109.98 2.10 31.36
C LYS A 163 108.69 2.29 32.17
N LEU A 164 108.72 3.07 33.24
CA LEU A 164 107.55 3.38 34.06
C LEU A 164 106.51 4.16 33.24
N GLU A 165 106.95 5.19 32.52
CA GLU A 165 106.11 5.99 31.62
C GLU A 165 105.58 5.18 30.43
N GLY A 166 106.39 4.26 29.89
CA GLY A 166 105.98 3.31 28.85
C GLY A 166 104.86 2.37 29.31
N LEU A 167 104.96 1.81 30.53
CA LEU A 167 103.90 0.99 31.12
C LEU A 167 102.64 1.81 31.42
N TYR A 168 102.78 3.03 31.93
CA TYR A 168 101.66 3.93 32.18
C TYR A 168 100.92 4.28 30.88
N LYS A 169 101.67 4.60 29.82
CA LYS A 169 101.12 4.85 28.48
C LYS A 169 100.42 3.62 27.92
N GLN A 170 101.04 2.44 28.00
CA GLN A 170 100.42 1.19 27.55
C GLN A 170 99.07 0.96 28.24
N LEU A 171 99.05 1.05 29.58
CA LEU A 171 97.86 0.81 30.38
C LEU A 171 96.76 1.86 30.11
N ARG A 172 97.13 3.13 29.90
CA ARG A 172 96.21 4.18 29.44
C ARG A 172 95.62 3.88 28.07
N ASP A 173 96.46 3.44 27.12
CA ASP A 173 96.02 3.09 25.77
C ASP A 173 95.13 1.83 25.76
N ASP A 174 95.39 0.86 26.66
CA ASP A 174 94.54 -0.31 26.89
C ASP A 174 93.19 0.08 27.50
N ILE A 175 93.15 0.95 28.52
CA ILE A 175 91.90 1.52 29.07
C ILE A 175 91.10 2.21 27.96
N ALA A 176 91.74 3.03 27.13
CA ALA A 176 91.09 3.77 26.05
C ALA A 176 90.50 2.83 24.98
N ARG A 177 91.27 1.83 24.51
CA ARG A 177 90.77 0.80 23.59
C ARG A 177 89.58 0.06 24.18
N ARG A 178 89.71 -0.42 25.41
CA ARG A 178 88.68 -1.19 26.11
C ARG A 178 87.39 -0.39 26.32
N LYS A 179 87.51 0.91 26.57
CA LYS A 179 86.40 1.86 26.72
C LYS A 179 85.60 2.00 25.42
N ILE A 180 86.27 2.15 24.28
CA ILE A 180 85.62 2.20 22.96
C ILE A 180 84.84 0.91 22.71
N GLN A 181 85.51 -0.24 22.83
CA GLN A 181 84.87 -1.54 22.61
C GLN A 181 83.63 -1.75 23.51
N LEU A 182 83.70 -1.39 24.80
CA LEU A 182 82.58 -1.56 25.73
C LEU A 182 81.43 -0.57 25.48
N VAL A 183 81.72 0.66 25.03
CA VAL A 183 80.69 1.62 24.58
C VAL A 183 79.98 1.08 23.34
N ASP A 184 80.73 0.54 22.38
CA ASP A 184 80.17 -0.09 21.18
C ASP A 184 79.30 -1.31 21.52
N SER A 185 79.78 -2.20 22.40
CA SER A 185 78.98 -3.33 22.91
C SER A 185 77.66 -2.86 23.56
N ALA A 186 77.71 -1.87 24.45
CA ALA A 186 76.51 -1.34 25.10
C ALA A 186 75.53 -0.70 24.09
N ARG A 187 76.03 0.04 23.10
CA ARG A 187 75.23 0.65 22.02
C ARG A 187 74.56 -0.40 21.14
N TYR A 188 75.30 -1.44 20.73
CA TYR A 188 74.77 -2.55 19.96
C TYR A 188 73.66 -3.29 20.71
N HIS A 189 73.88 -3.67 21.98
CA HIS A 189 72.85 -4.35 22.76
C HIS A 189 71.63 -3.47 23.04
N ALA A 190 71.82 -2.16 23.20
CA ALA A 190 70.71 -1.19 23.32
C ALA A 190 69.87 -1.10 22.03
N PHE A 191 70.50 -1.18 20.85
CA PHE A 191 69.84 -1.27 19.55
C PHE A 191 69.12 -2.62 19.39
N VAL A 192 69.78 -3.74 19.65
CA VAL A 192 69.19 -5.09 19.55
C VAL A 192 67.96 -5.23 20.44
N ARG A 193 67.98 -4.73 21.69
CA ARG A 193 66.81 -4.75 22.57
C ARG A 193 65.63 -3.94 22.00
N GLN A 194 65.89 -2.84 21.29
CA GLN A 194 64.84 -2.06 20.63
C GLN A 194 64.26 -2.80 19.42
N ILE A 195 65.11 -3.42 18.59
CA ILE A 195 64.70 -4.30 17.49
C ILE A 195 63.83 -5.45 18.05
N ASP A 196 64.36 -6.25 18.97
CA ASP A 196 63.69 -7.45 19.49
C ASP A 196 62.42 -7.13 20.28
N GLY A 197 62.25 -5.88 20.73
CA GLY A 197 61.01 -5.38 21.32
C GLY A 197 59.94 -5.07 20.26
N LEU A 198 60.31 -4.37 19.19
CA LEU A 198 59.42 -4.05 18.07
C LEU A 198 59.08 -5.28 17.22
N ASP A 199 60.03 -6.17 17.00
CA ASP A 199 59.88 -7.42 16.23
C ASP A 199 58.81 -8.34 16.81
N ARG A 200 58.85 -8.59 18.14
CA ARG A 200 57.83 -9.36 18.86
C ARG A 200 56.45 -8.70 18.78
N TRP A 201 56.39 -7.38 18.96
CA TRP A 201 55.14 -6.62 18.91
C TRP A 201 54.53 -6.60 17.50
N LEU A 202 55.36 -6.45 16.46
CA LEU A 202 54.93 -6.55 15.07
C LEU A 202 54.49 -7.96 14.70
N SER A 203 55.16 -8.99 15.22
CA SER A 203 54.75 -10.38 15.03
C SER A 203 53.37 -10.65 15.66
N GLU A 204 53.11 -10.13 16.86
CA GLU A 204 51.78 -10.18 17.49
C GLU A 204 50.72 -9.47 16.64
N LYS A 205 51.02 -8.25 16.15
CA LYS A 205 50.09 -7.53 15.26
C LYS A 205 49.93 -8.20 13.90
N LEU A 206 50.94 -8.90 13.39
CA LEU A 206 50.87 -9.69 12.15
C LEU A 206 49.86 -10.82 12.27
N GLU A 207 49.82 -11.52 13.41
CA GLU A 207 48.84 -12.57 13.62
C GLU A 207 47.42 -12.00 13.77
N ILE A 208 47.25 -10.86 14.45
CA ILE A 208 45.94 -10.18 14.52
C ILE A 208 45.49 -9.70 13.13
N THR A 209 46.39 -9.20 12.28
CA THR A 209 46.02 -8.78 10.91
C THR A 209 45.74 -9.97 10.00
N LYS A 210 46.42 -11.11 10.17
CA LYS A 210 46.13 -12.38 9.48
C LYS A 210 44.87 -13.12 9.95
N GLN A 211 44.34 -12.86 11.15
CA GLN A 211 43.19 -13.59 11.71
C GLN A 211 41.90 -13.32 10.94
N GLU A 212 41.73 -13.98 9.80
CA GLU A 212 40.55 -13.91 8.95
C GLU A 212 39.35 -14.58 9.66
N ASN A 213 38.72 -13.82 10.54
CA ASN A 213 37.37 -14.11 11.07
C ASN A 213 36.29 -14.04 9.95
N TYR A 214 36.71 -14.05 8.69
CA TYR A 214 35.89 -14.12 7.48
C TYR A 214 35.71 -15.57 6.97
N GLU A 215 36.44 -16.55 7.54
CA GLU A 215 36.28 -17.98 7.21
C GLU A 215 34.86 -18.50 7.54
N ARG A 216 33.93 -18.32 6.59
CA ARG A 216 33.15 -19.40 5.94
C ARG A 216 32.10 -18.79 5.02
N TYR A 217 32.49 -18.23 3.88
CA TYR A 217 31.55 -17.98 2.77
C TYR A 217 31.34 -19.25 1.91
N GLU A 218 32.05 -20.34 2.21
CA GLU A 218 31.77 -21.66 1.62
C GLU A 218 30.60 -22.37 2.32
N VAL A 219 29.63 -22.78 1.49
CA VAL A 219 28.51 -23.71 1.75
C VAL A 219 27.47 -23.24 2.77
N CYS A 220 26.46 -22.53 2.27
CA CYS A 220 25.06 -22.72 2.67
C CYS A 220 24.15 -22.76 1.44
N SER A 221 24.09 -23.92 0.79
CA SER A 221 23.08 -24.25 -0.23
C SER A 221 21.74 -24.63 0.40
N SER A 222 21.31 -23.87 1.41
CA SER A 222 20.13 -24.16 2.24
C SER A 222 19.32 -22.88 2.45
N THR A 223 18.04 -22.94 2.09
CA THR A 223 17.03 -21.86 2.09
C THR A 223 16.60 -21.37 3.49
N ASP A 224 17.45 -21.50 4.50
CA ASP A 224 17.20 -21.00 5.85
C ASP A 224 17.97 -19.68 6.07
N PRO A 225 17.32 -18.58 6.48
CA PRO A 225 18.01 -17.34 6.83
C PRO A 225 18.91 -17.57 8.04
N ILE A 226 20.23 -17.50 7.85
CA ILE A 226 21.20 -17.63 8.95
C ILE A 226 21.12 -16.35 9.80
N PRO A 227 20.69 -16.40 11.07
CA PRO A 227 20.69 -15.23 11.92
C PRO A 227 22.12 -15.03 12.45
N GLY A 228 22.84 -14.01 11.93
CA GLY A 228 24.16 -13.61 12.45
C GLY A 228 25.26 -13.48 11.40
N ARG A 229 25.06 -12.61 10.40
CA ARG A 229 26.11 -11.92 9.61
C ARG A 229 25.61 -10.54 9.21
N ASP A 230 25.30 -9.73 10.22
CA ASP A 230 24.72 -8.42 10.00
C ASP A 230 25.80 -7.35 9.69
N LEU A 231 25.37 -6.27 9.05
CA LEU A 231 26.20 -5.09 8.81
C LEU A 231 26.81 -4.53 10.12
N ALA A 232 26.15 -4.74 11.26
CA ALA A 232 26.59 -4.30 12.57
C ALA A 232 27.83 -5.07 13.09
N GLU A 233 27.90 -6.39 12.87
CA GLU A 233 29.08 -7.21 13.19
C GLU A 233 30.27 -6.83 12.31
N CYS A 234 30.06 -6.61 11.00
CA CYS A 234 31.09 -6.08 10.12
C CYS A 234 31.60 -4.69 10.55
N GLN A 235 30.69 -3.79 10.95
CA GLN A 235 31.06 -2.48 11.50
C GLN A 235 31.83 -2.59 12.83
N LYS A 236 31.47 -3.53 13.70
CA LYS A 236 32.19 -3.83 14.95
C LYS A 236 33.61 -4.32 14.66
N LEU A 237 33.76 -5.27 13.73
CA LEU A 237 35.06 -5.77 13.25
C LEU A 237 35.95 -4.65 12.69
N VAL A 238 35.39 -3.71 11.91
CA VAL A 238 36.12 -2.52 11.45
C VAL A 238 36.52 -1.62 12.63
N THR A 239 35.61 -1.37 13.58
CA THR A 239 35.90 -0.50 14.74
C THR A 239 37.02 -1.09 15.62
N GLU A 240 37.04 -2.41 15.80
CA GLU A 240 38.11 -3.14 16.48
C GLU A 240 39.42 -3.11 15.67
N PHE A 241 39.35 -3.22 14.34
CA PHE A 241 40.53 -3.20 13.48
C PHE A 241 41.15 -1.79 13.32
N ASP A 242 40.34 -0.73 13.30
CA ASP A 242 40.81 0.67 13.29
C ASP A 242 41.64 1.02 14.54
N GLN A 243 41.46 0.30 15.65
CA GLN A 243 42.35 0.40 16.80
C GLN A 243 43.76 -0.16 16.48
N VAL A 244 43.84 -1.30 15.78
CA VAL A 244 45.12 -1.87 15.31
C VAL A 244 45.80 -0.95 14.30
N VAL A 245 45.06 -0.37 13.36
CA VAL A 245 45.60 0.58 12.37
C VAL A 245 46.16 1.84 13.05
N ARG A 246 45.46 2.40 14.05
CA ARG A 246 45.97 3.53 14.86
C ARG A 246 47.22 3.18 15.66
N GLU A 247 47.28 1.98 16.22
CA GLU A 247 48.47 1.49 16.92
C GLU A 247 49.67 1.32 15.97
N LEU A 248 49.46 0.79 14.77
CA LEU A 248 50.49 0.71 13.72
C LEU A 248 50.97 2.12 13.33
N ALA A 249 50.07 3.06 13.05
CA ALA A 249 50.45 4.44 12.74
C ALA A 249 51.34 5.07 13.83
N SER A 250 51.01 4.85 15.12
CA SER A 250 51.83 5.31 16.25
C SER A 250 53.21 4.61 16.34
N ALA A 251 53.31 3.38 15.85
CA ALA A 251 54.56 2.63 15.82
C ALA A 251 55.52 3.07 14.72
N GLY A 252 55.04 3.71 13.67
CA GLY A 252 55.87 4.22 12.57
C GLY A 252 57.01 5.13 13.04
N GLU A 253 56.77 6.02 14.00
CA GLU A 253 57.83 6.87 14.56
C GLU A 253 58.82 6.08 15.44
N ARG A 254 58.38 5.01 16.12
CA ARG A 254 59.29 4.10 16.86
C ARG A 254 60.21 3.35 15.90
N ILE A 255 59.67 2.83 14.80
CA ILE A 255 60.44 2.20 13.71
C ILE A 255 61.44 3.20 13.12
N ALA A 256 61.00 4.43 12.82
CA ALA A 256 61.86 5.49 12.30
C ALA A 256 63.00 5.87 13.26
N ALA A 257 62.74 5.95 14.56
CA ALA A 257 63.77 6.24 15.57
C ALA A 257 64.83 5.13 15.68
N VAL A 258 64.41 3.85 15.61
CA VAL A 258 65.34 2.71 15.57
C VAL A 258 66.14 2.70 14.27
N ARG A 259 65.53 3.04 13.13
CA ARG A 259 66.23 3.18 11.84
C ARG A 259 67.28 4.31 11.86
N ARG A 260 66.96 5.48 12.42
CA ARG A 260 67.94 6.57 12.64
C ARG A 260 69.11 6.10 13.53
N THR A 261 68.83 5.28 14.55
CA THR A 261 69.86 4.69 15.42
C THR A 261 70.72 3.67 14.66
N GLN A 262 70.12 2.86 13.78
CA GLN A 262 70.84 1.95 12.88
C GLN A 262 71.79 2.72 11.94
N GLU A 263 71.28 3.76 11.28
CA GLU A 263 72.03 4.64 10.38
C GLU A 263 73.20 5.30 11.11
N GLU A 264 73.00 5.80 12.34
CA GLU A 264 74.04 6.42 13.18
C GLU A 264 75.18 5.44 13.51
N LEU A 265 74.85 4.20 13.91
CA LEU A 265 75.84 3.15 14.23
C LEU A 265 76.59 2.69 12.97
N LEU A 266 75.92 2.56 11.82
CA LEU A 266 76.58 2.21 10.57
C LEU A 266 77.53 3.34 10.12
N ARG A 267 77.10 4.60 10.24
CA ARG A 267 77.90 5.79 9.93
C ARG A 267 79.13 5.95 10.83
N SER A 268 79.07 5.49 12.08
CA SER A 268 80.22 5.48 12.99
C SER A 268 81.20 4.32 12.76
N GLY A 269 80.97 3.44 11.78
CA GLY A 269 81.86 2.30 11.49
C GLY A 269 81.84 1.21 12.56
N HIS A 270 80.68 0.97 13.19
CA HIS A 270 80.55 0.09 14.35
C HIS A 270 81.05 -1.35 14.12
N PRO A 271 81.76 -2.01 15.07
CA PRO A 271 82.30 -3.36 14.90
C PRO A 271 81.30 -4.43 14.46
N PHE A 272 80.05 -4.30 14.89
CA PHE A 272 78.94 -5.22 14.56
C PHE A 272 78.08 -4.76 13.36
N ALA A 273 78.60 -3.91 12.47
CA ALA A 273 77.85 -3.33 11.35
C ALA A 273 77.06 -4.34 10.49
N VAL A 274 77.60 -5.54 10.24
CA VAL A 274 76.91 -6.60 9.47
C VAL A 274 75.63 -7.04 10.19
N SER A 275 75.70 -7.29 11.50
CA SER A 275 74.52 -7.70 12.30
C SER A 275 73.52 -6.56 12.46
N ILE A 276 74.00 -5.32 12.68
CA ILE A 276 73.16 -4.11 12.75
C ILE A 276 72.41 -3.90 11.43
N LYS A 277 73.06 -4.13 10.29
CA LYS A 277 72.43 -4.06 8.97
C LYS A 277 71.34 -5.13 8.82
N ALA A 278 71.67 -6.40 9.09
CA ALA A 278 70.73 -7.52 8.99
C ALA A 278 69.49 -7.34 9.87
N LYS A 279 69.66 -7.12 11.19
CA LYS A 279 68.53 -6.94 12.12
C LYS A 279 67.62 -5.77 11.75
N GLY A 280 68.18 -4.68 11.22
CA GLY A 280 67.36 -3.54 10.77
C GLY A 280 66.67 -3.78 9.42
N THR A 281 67.28 -4.55 8.50
CA THR A 281 66.56 -4.99 7.29
C THR A 281 65.43 -5.95 7.62
N ASP A 282 65.64 -6.89 8.55
CA ASP A 282 64.63 -7.87 8.96
C ASP A 282 63.42 -7.15 9.58
N LEU A 283 63.65 -6.20 10.50
CA LEU A 283 62.59 -5.37 11.08
C LEU A 283 61.86 -4.53 10.02
N GLN A 284 62.58 -3.99 9.04
CA GLN A 284 61.98 -3.21 7.94
C GLN A 284 61.10 -4.09 7.03
N HIS A 285 61.52 -5.33 6.75
CA HIS A 285 60.71 -6.30 6.00
C HIS A 285 59.44 -6.69 6.77
N LEU A 286 59.55 -6.98 8.07
CA LEU A 286 58.41 -7.29 8.93
C LEU A 286 57.44 -6.10 9.02
N TRP A 287 57.96 -4.88 9.21
CA TRP A 287 57.16 -3.65 9.22
C TRP A 287 56.40 -3.45 7.91
N SER A 288 57.06 -3.62 6.76
CA SER A 288 56.40 -3.53 5.46
C SER A 288 55.30 -4.60 5.30
N ARG A 289 55.58 -5.87 5.66
CA ARG A 289 54.61 -6.97 5.54
C ARG A 289 53.39 -6.80 6.45
N VAL A 290 53.58 -6.28 7.67
CA VAL A 290 52.46 -5.99 8.59
C VAL A 290 51.55 -4.91 8.02
N ASN A 291 52.10 -3.83 7.45
CA ASN A 291 51.28 -2.76 6.86
C ASN A 291 50.59 -3.20 5.56
N GLU A 292 51.23 -4.04 4.75
CA GLU A 292 50.65 -4.65 3.55
C GLU A 292 49.40 -5.48 3.92
N VAL A 293 49.56 -6.48 4.79
CA VAL A 293 48.43 -7.34 5.25
C VAL A 293 47.37 -6.55 6.01
N ALA A 294 47.78 -5.53 6.79
CA ALA A 294 46.81 -4.67 7.47
C ALA A 294 45.96 -3.85 6.48
N ASN A 295 46.57 -3.33 5.41
CA ASN A 295 45.87 -2.58 4.37
C ASN A 295 44.98 -3.50 3.51
N GLU A 296 45.47 -4.68 3.10
CA GLU A 296 44.67 -5.72 2.42
C GLU A 296 43.40 -6.03 3.22
N ARG A 297 43.55 -6.29 4.52
CA ARG A 297 42.41 -6.52 5.44
C ARG A 297 41.48 -5.32 5.59
N GLN A 298 42.02 -4.09 5.68
CA GLN A 298 41.19 -2.90 5.77
C GLN A 298 40.31 -2.74 4.51
N GLN A 299 40.88 -2.99 3.34
CA GLN A 299 40.16 -2.96 2.06
C GLN A 299 39.11 -4.08 1.96
N ALA A 300 39.45 -5.30 2.40
CA ALA A 300 38.51 -6.43 2.45
C ALA A 300 37.32 -6.16 3.37
N LEU A 301 37.55 -5.64 4.59
CA LEU A 301 36.49 -5.27 5.52
C LEU A 301 35.60 -4.12 4.99
N GLN A 302 36.19 -3.12 4.31
CA GLN A 302 35.43 -2.06 3.63
C GLN A 302 34.61 -2.58 2.44
N GLY A 303 35.10 -3.61 1.74
CA GLY A 303 34.34 -4.32 0.71
C GLY A 303 33.16 -5.10 1.29
N ALA A 304 33.40 -5.87 2.35
CA ALA A 304 32.36 -6.62 3.07
C ALA A 304 31.24 -5.70 3.57
N ILE A 305 31.56 -4.53 4.12
CA ILE A 305 30.56 -3.52 4.52
C ILE A 305 29.70 -3.05 3.35
N GLN A 306 30.28 -2.81 2.18
CA GLN A 306 29.52 -2.38 0.99
C GLN A 306 28.60 -3.49 0.48
N VAL A 307 29.06 -4.74 0.44
CA VAL A 307 28.25 -5.90 0.03
C VAL A 307 27.11 -6.15 1.02
N HIS A 308 27.38 -6.19 2.33
CA HIS A 308 26.34 -6.36 3.34
C HIS A 308 25.35 -5.20 3.40
N LYS A 309 25.78 -3.97 3.07
CA LYS A 309 24.85 -2.85 2.92
C LYS A 309 23.97 -3.02 1.69
N PHE A 310 24.54 -3.40 0.54
CA PHE A 310 23.75 -3.73 -0.65
C PHE A 310 22.74 -4.85 -0.37
N ASP A 311 23.13 -5.87 0.39
CA ASP A 311 22.23 -6.97 0.78
C ASP A 311 21.06 -6.47 1.62
N GLN A 312 21.31 -5.58 2.59
CA GLN A 312 20.25 -4.92 3.36
C GLN A 312 19.33 -4.08 2.46
N ASP A 313 19.91 -3.19 1.64
CA ASP A 313 19.14 -2.32 0.73
C ASP A 313 18.32 -3.17 -0.28
N ALA A 314 18.83 -4.36 -0.68
CA ALA A 314 18.15 -5.33 -1.52
C ALA A 314 17.03 -6.07 -0.78
N ASP A 315 17.25 -6.54 0.45
CA ASP A 315 16.23 -7.18 1.30
C ASP A 315 15.06 -6.21 1.59
N GLU A 316 15.35 -4.93 1.86
CA GLU A 316 14.33 -3.87 1.98
C GLU A 316 13.55 -3.66 0.67
N THR A 317 14.22 -3.73 -0.48
CA THR A 317 13.60 -3.58 -1.81
C THR A 317 12.74 -4.78 -2.19
N LEU A 318 13.19 -6.01 -1.90
CA LEU A 318 12.43 -7.25 -2.08
C LEU A 318 11.17 -7.23 -1.19
N GLY A 319 11.29 -6.82 0.08
CA GLY A 319 10.12 -6.65 0.96
C GLY A 319 9.10 -5.62 0.42
N TRP A 320 9.55 -4.55 -0.25
CA TRP A 320 8.65 -3.60 -0.92
C TRP A 320 8.01 -4.19 -2.18
N LEU A 321 8.71 -5.05 -2.94
CA LEU A 321 8.15 -5.78 -4.07
C LEU A 321 7.10 -6.79 -3.62
N GLU A 322 7.35 -7.56 -2.56
CA GLU A 322 6.38 -8.47 -1.94
C GLU A 322 5.13 -7.72 -1.44
N GLU A 323 5.27 -6.53 -0.86
CA GLU A 323 4.13 -5.67 -0.50
C GLU A 323 3.33 -5.24 -1.75
N LYS A 324 4.00 -4.94 -2.88
CA LYS A 324 3.31 -4.60 -4.13
C LYS A 324 2.63 -5.80 -4.76
N GLU A 325 3.22 -6.99 -4.70
CA GLU A 325 2.59 -8.24 -5.13
C GLU A 325 1.34 -8.54 -4.27
N ALA A 326 1.41 -8.40 -2.95
CA ALA A 326 0.26 -8.57 -2.08
C ALA A 326 -0.86 -7.54 -2.36
N HIS A 327 -0.50 -6.28 -2.63
CA HIS A 327 -1.46 -5.24 -3.02
C HIS A 327 -2.07 -5.51 -4.41
N GLN A 328 -1.29 -6.03 -5.36
CA GLN A 328 -1.75 -6.50 -6.66
C GLN A 328 -2.79 -7.62 -6.51
N VAL A 329 -2.50 -8.67 -5.72
CA VAL A 329 -3.45 -9.77 -5.47
C VAL A 329 -4.75 -9.24 -4.86
N ALA A 330 -4.68 -8.29 -3.92
CA ALA A 330 -5.87 -7.65 -3.35
C ALA A 330 -6.69 -6.83 -4.38
N LEU A 331 -6.07 -6.25 -5.41
CA LEU A 331 -6.77 -5.60 -6.53
C LEU A 331 -7.41 -6.63 -7.47
N GLU A 332 -6.76 -7.78 -7.70
CA GLU A 332 -7.28 -8.86 -8.56
C GLU A 332 -8.54 -9.54 -8.02
N ASP A 333 -8.69 -9.57 -6.69
CA ASP A 333 -9.84 -10.11 -5.96
C ASP A 333 -11.10 -9.22 -5.97
N GLU A 334 -11.03 -7.95 -6.41
CA GLU A 334 -12.24 -7.10 -6.56
C GLU A 334 -13.15 -7.68 -7.68
N ASP A 335 -14.47 -7.81 -7.43
CA ASP A 335 -15.44 -8.34 -8.40
C ASP A 335 -15.74 -7.32 -9.53
N ILE A 336 -14.79 -7.23 -10.48
CA ILE A 336 -14.88 -6.38 -11.67
C ILE A 336 -16.11 -6.75 -12.53
N SER A 337 -16.59 -8.00 -12.49
CA SER A 337 -17.62 -8.51 -13.41
C SER A 337 -18.93 -7.73 -13.36
N ARG A 338 -19.24 -7.11 -12.21
CA ARG A 338 -20.46 -6.35 -11.94
C ARG A 338 -20.24 -4.85 -11.77
N ALA A 339 -19.01 -4.37 -11.95
CA ALA A 339 -18.67 -2.96 -11.81
C ALA A 339 -19.32 -2.11 -12.92
N ASP A 340 -19.82 -0.93 -12.56
CA ASP A 340 -20.34 0.05 -13.50
C ASP A 340 -19.21 0.93 -14.08
N LEU A 341 -19.55 1.82 -15.03
CA LEU A 341 -18.57 2.74 -15.64
C LEU A 341 -17.92 3.71 -14.63
N THR A 342 -18.50 3.91 -13.45
CA THR A 342 -17.97 4.80 -12.41
C THR A 342 -16.95 4.06 -11.55
N ALA A 343 -17.32 2.87 -11.07
CA ALA A 343 -16.46 1.97 -10.32
C ALA A 343 -15.24 1.54 -11.14
N LEU A 344 -15.42 1.20 -12.43
CA LEU A 344 -14.31 0.87 -13.32
C LEU A 344 -13.33 2.05 -13.51
N LYS A 345 -13.83 3.30 -13.60
CA LYS A 345 -12.95 4.49 -13.63
C LYS A 345 -12.19 4.68 -12.32
N GLN A 346 -12.84 4.47 -11.17
CA GLN A 346 -12.17 4.52 -9.87
C GLN A 346 -11.09 3.45 -9.74
N LEU A 347 -11.35 2.23 -10.21
CA LEU A 347 -10.41 1.11 -10.17
C LEU A 347 -9.23 1.31 -11.14
N MET A 348 -9.45 1.92 -12.31
CA MET A 348 -8.36 2.39 -13.17
C MET A 348 -7.51 3.48 -12.51
N ASN A 349 -8.12 4.44 -11.80
CA ASN A 349 -7.35 5.46 -11.06
C ASN A 349 -6.51 4.84 -9.93
N LYS A 350 -7.06 3.86 -9.18
CA LYS A 350 -6.30 3.06 -8.20
C LYS A 350 -5.12 2.33 -8.85
N TYR A 351 -5.32 1.76 -10.04
CA TYR A 351 -4.23 1.13 -10.81
C TYR A 351 -3.16 2.14 -11.19
N ASP A 352 -3.53 3.32 -11.69
CA ASP A 352 -2.56 4.37 -12.04
C ASP A 352 -1.79 4.86 -10.79
N GLU A 353 -2.43 4.90 -9.61
CA GLU A 353 -1.78 5.17 -8.33
C GLU A 353 -0.79 4.06 -7.93
N PHE A 354 -1.21 2.81 -8.03
CA PHE A 354 -0.37 1.63 -7.77
C PHE A 354 0.86 1.59 -8.70
N MET A 355 0.68 1.79 -10.00
CA MET A 355 1.77 1.80 -10.98
C MET A 355 2.75 2.95 -10.79
N ARG A 356 2.32 4.10 -10.27
CA ARG A 356 3.27 5.15 -9.84
C ARG A 356 4.13 4.69 -8.66
N GLY A 357 3.58 3.87 -7.76
CA GLY A 357 4.33 3.20 -6.70
C GLY A 357 5.31 2.16 -7.25
N VAL A 358 4.87 1.28 -8.16
CA VAL A 358 5.73 0.28 -8.82
C VAL A 358 6.88 0.94 -9.59
N ALA A 359 6.62 2.03 -10.32
CA ALA A 359 7.67 2.78 -11.04
C ALA A 359 8.73 3.42 -10.12
N ALA A 360 8.38 3.75 -8.87
CA ALA A 360 9.36 4.21 -7.88
C ALA A 360 10.26 3.07 -7.41
N VAL A 361 9.70 1.88 -7.17
CA VAL A 361 10.45 0.66 -6.81
C VAL A 361 11.30 0.18 -8.00
N GLU A 362 10.78 0.23 -9.23
CA GLU A 362 11.53 -0.03 -10.46
C GLU A 362 12.80 0.83 -10.55
N LYS A 363 12.70 2.13 -10.27
CA LYS A 363 13.87 3.01 -10.25
C LYS A 363 14.90 2.55 -9.22
N GLN A 364 14.47 2.17 -8.03
CA GLN A 364 15.34 1.68 -6.95
C GLN A 364 16.02 0.35 -7.28
N VAL A 365 15.29 -0.60 -7.87
CA VAL A 365 15.87 -1.85 -8.40
C VAL A 365 16.93 -1.55 -9.47
N ASN A 366 16.69 -0.56 -10.34
CA ASN A 366 17.67 -0.11 -11.35
C ASN A 366 18.86 0.68 -10.78
N ASP A 367 18.69 1.40 -9.66
CA ASP A 367 19.77 2.07 -8.92
C ASP A 367 20.64 0.99 -8.22
N LEU A 368 20.03 0.03 -7.51
CA LEU A 368 20.71 -1.09 -6.85
C LEU A 368 21.37 -2.07 -7.83
N SER A 369 20.77 -2.31 -8.99
CA SER A 369 21.37 -3.18 -10.03
C SER A 369 22.69 -2.62 -10.57
N ARG A 370 22.79 -1.29 -10.73
CA ARG A 370 24.05 -0.62 -11.09
C ARG A 370 25.07 -0.65 -9.96
N GLU A 371 24.61 -0.58 -8.71
CA GLU A 371 25.48 -0.73 -7.54
C GLU A 371 26.01 -2.16 -7.42
N ALA A 372 25.18 -3.18 -7.66
CA ALA A 372 25.60 -4.58 -7.74
C ALA A 372 26.68 -4.78 -8.83
N GLU A 373 26.47 -4.25 -10.04
CA GLU A 373 27.47 -4.28 -11.12
C GLU A 373 28.79 -3.58 -10.74
N ARG A 374 28.71 -2.44 -10.03
CA ARG A 374 29.89 -1.76 -9.49
C ARG A 374 30.62 -2.64 -8.47
N LEU A 375 29.91 -3.25 -7.53
CA LEU A 375 30.48 -4.12 -6.49
C LEU A 375 31.08 -5.40 -7.09
N MET A 376 30.43 -6.02 -8.09
CA MET A 376 30.96 -7.14 -8.86
C MET A 376 32.31 -6.81 -9.52
N SER A 377 32.48 -5.58 -10.01
CA SER A 377 33.74 -5.13 -10.63
C SER A 377 34.88 -4.87 -9.63
N LEU A 378 34.56 -4.60 -8.36
CA LEU A 378 35.52 -4.28 -7.30
C LEU A 378 35.85 -5.49 -6.42
N TYR A 379 34.91 -6.42 -6.27
CA TYR A 379 34.99 -7.57 -5.38
C TYR A 379 34.60 -8.87 -6.12
N PRO A 380 35.47 -9.40 -7.00
CA PRO A 380 35.16 -10.56 -7.86
C PRO A 380 34.70 -11.80 -7.08
N ASP A 381 35.22 -12.01 -5.87
CA ASP A 381 34.89 -13.17 -5.04
C ASP A 381 33.42 -13.17 -4.57
N THR A 382 32.76 -12.00 -4.56
CA THR A 382 31.34 -11.85 -4.22
C THR A 382 30.41 -11.82 -5.45
N GLN A 383 30.97 -11.93 -6.65
CA GLN A 383 30.24 -11.74 -7.90
C GLN A 383 29.03 -12.67 -8.05
N GLU A 384 29.16 -13.95 -7.71
CA GLU A 384 28.08 -14.94 -7.83
C GLU A 384 26.87 -14.57 -6.95
N HIS A 385 27.12 -14.19 -5.69
CA HIS A 385 26.08 -13.77 -4.76
C HIS A 385 25.36 -12.50 -5.23
N LEU A 386 26.13 -11.49 -5.65
CA LEU A 386 25.59 -10.22 -6.15
C LEU A 386 24.75 -10.40 -7.41
N VAL A 387 25.14 -11.31 -8.31
CA VAL A 387 24.34 -11.67 -9.50
C VAL A 387 23.01 -12.31 -9.09
N VAL A 388 23.02 -13.28 -8.17
CA VAL A 388 21.79 -13.95 -7.70
C VAL A 388 20.85 -12.95 -7.02
N ARG A 389 21.38 -12.10 -6.13
CA ARG A 389 20.63 -11.02 -5.45
C ARG A 389 20.00 -10.05 -6.45
N LYS A 390 20.80 -9.56 -7.42
CA LYS A 390 20.33 -8.66 -8.49
C LYS A 390 19.22 -9.32 -9.31
N MET A 391 19.43 -10.53 -9.80
CA MET A 391 18.46 -11.25 -10.62
C MET A 391 17.14 -11.50 -9.89
N GLY A 392 17.18 -11.79 -8.58
CA GLY A 392 15.97 -11.95 -7.77
C GLY A 392 15.11 -10.68 -7.72
N MET A 393 15.73 -9.51 -7.55
CA MET A 393 15.02 -8.21 -7.60
C MET A 393 14.46 -7.91 -9.00
N GLU A 394 15.24 -8.16 -10.06
CA GLU A 394 14.81 -7.95 -11.44
C GLU A 394 13.65 -8.88 -11.84
N GLU A 395 13.66 -10.14 -11.37
CA GLU A 395 12.63 -11.14 -11.64
C GLU A 395 11.31 -10.82 -10.91
N GLN A 396 11.35 -10.56 -9.59
CA GLN A 396 10.16 -10.15 -8.84
C GLN A 396 9.52 -8.87 -9.40
N LEU A 397 10.34 -7.84 -9.71
CA LEU A 397 9.84 -6.61 -10.33
C LEU A 397 9.14 -6.88 -11.67
N LYS A 398 9.76 -7.71 -12.51
CA LYS A 398 9.22 -8.10 -13.82
C LYS A 398 7.90 -8.85 -13.66
N ASP A 399 7.77 -9.71 -12.66
CA ASP A 399 6.53 -10.44 -12.41
C ASP A 399 5.41 -9.54 -11.89
N VAL A 400 5.69 -8.61 -10.98
CA VAL A 400 4.72 -7.57 -10.55
C VAL A 400 4.27 -6.72 -11.74
N ILE A 401 5.18 -6.28 -12.61
CA ILE A 401 4.82 -5.52 -13.82
C ILE A 401 3.99 -6.36 -14.80
N ASN A 402 4.31 -7.64 -14.96
CA ASN A 402 3.59 -8.54 -15.88
C ASN A 402 2.18 -8.87 -15.37
N THR A 403 1.98 -9.08 -14.07
CA THR A 403 0.65 -9.26 -13.48
C THR A 403 -0.14 -7.95 -13.54
N SER A 404 0.48 -6.81 -13.22
CA SER A 404 -0.11 -5.46 -13.34
C SER A 404 -0.72 -5.22 -14.72
N ASN A 405 0.05 -5.46 -15.78
CA ASN A 405 -0.40 -5.24 -17.15
C ASN A 405 -1.57 -6.16 -17.54
N LYS A 406 -1.56 -7.45 -17.14
CA LYS A 406 -2.70 -8.37 -17.36
C LYS A 406 -3.97 -7.90 -16.65
N TYR A 407 -3.83 -7.38 -15.43
CA TYR A 407 -4.94 -6.80 -14.68
C TYR A 407 -5.50 -5.54 -15.36
N TYR A 408 -4.63 -4.66 -15.86
CA TYR A 408 -5.05 -3.49 -16.64
C TYR A 408 -5.80 -3.85 -17.92
N GLU A 409 -5.31 -4.83 -18.69
CA GLU A 409 -6.00 -5.34 -19.88
C GLU A 409 -7.42 -5.83 -19.53
N LYS A 410 -7.57 -6.59 -18.44
CA LYS A 410 -8.87 -7.06 -17.92
C LYS A 410 -9.80 -5.88 -17.55
N LEU A 411 -9.28 -4.85 -16.86
CA LEU A 411 -10.04 -3.63 -16.55
C LEU A 411 -10.46 -2.87 -17.82
N GLN A 412 -9.57 -2.74 -18.80
CA GLN A 412 -9.83 -2.05 -20.05
C GLN A 412 -10.89 -2.77 -20.89
N GLN A 413 -10.83 -4.10 -20.98
CA GLN A 413 -11.86 -4.93 -21.63
C GLN A 413 -13.23 -4.72 -20.97
N MET A 414 -13.30 -4.77 -19.64
CA MET A 414 -14.55 -4.57 -18.88
C MET A 414 -15.11 -3.14 -19.02
N ARG A 415 -14.25 -2.12 -19.08
CA ARG A 415 -14.66 -0.73 -19.37
C ARG A 415 -15.23 -0.57 -20.78
N ASN A 416 -14.60 -1.18 -21.78
CA ASN A 416 -15.08 -1.14 -23.17
C ASN A 416 -16.46 -1.80 -23.30
N LEU A 417 -16.66 -2.93 -22.62
CA LEU A 417 -17.93 -3.66 -22.55
C LEU A 417 -19.04 -2.85 -21.87
N GLN A 418 -18.76 -2.21 -20.73
CA GLN A 418 -19.74 -1.36 -20.05
C GLN A 418 -20.06 -0.08 -20.85
N SER A 419 -19.11 0.47 -21.62
CA SER A 419 -19.37 1.56 -22.57
C SER A 419 -20.32 1.11 -23.67
N TYR A 420 -20.07 -0.07 -24.24
CA TYR A 420 -20.96 -0.67 -25.24
C TYR A 420 -22.37 -0.91 -24.70
N PHE A 421 -22.53 -1.39 -23.47
CA PHE A 421 -23.85 -1.52 -22.87
C PHE A 421 -24.51 -0.17 -22.51
N GLN A 422 -23.74 0.91 -22.35
CA GLN A 422 -24.31 2.26 -22.25
C GLN A 422 -24.81 2.76 -23.61
N GLU A 423 -24.00 2.63 -24.66
CA GLU A 423 -24.39 2.96 -26.05
C GLU A 423 -25.71 2.25 -26.44
N HIS A 424 -25.87 0.98 -26.07
CA HIS A 424 -27.14 0.25 -26.25
C HIS A 424 -28.32 0.89 -25.52
N ARG A 425 -28.15 1.29 -24.24
CA ARG A 425 -29.23 1.91 -23.44
C ARG A 425 -29.68 3.22 -24.06
N ASP A 426 -28.74 4.02 -24.56
CA ASP A 426 -29.01 5.32 -25.17
C ASP A 426 -29.76 5.13 -26.51
N LEU A 427 -29.34 4.17 -27.33
CA LEU A 427 -30.01 3.82 -28.60
C LEU A 427 -31.44 3.26 -28.39
N ILE A 428 -31.65 2.38 -27.40
CA ILE A 428 -33.00 1.90 -27.04
C ILE A 428 -33.89 3.02 -26.51
N THR A 429 -33.32 3.97 -25.75
CA THR A 429 -34.08 5.11 -25.21
C THR A 429 -34.64 5.97 -26.34
N PHE A 430 -33.83 6.26 -27.37
CA PHE A 430 -34.28 6.92 -28.60
C PHE A 430 -35.46 6.17 -29.26
N CYS A 431 -35.39 4.84 -29.36
CA CYS A 431 -36.48 4.03 -29.93
C CYS A 431 -37.79 4.04 -29.12
N SER A 432 -37.84 4.72 -27.97
CA SER A 432 -38.97 4.68 -27.02
C SER A 432 -39.66 6.02 -26.76
N GLU A 433 -39.21 7.14 -27.35
CA GLU A 433 -39.82 8.45 -27.07
C GLU A 433 -41.26 8.58 -27.64
N THR A 434 -42.19 9.02 -26.78
CA THR A 434 -43.64 9.05 -27.08
C THR A 434 -44.14 10.44 -27.49
N LEU A 435 -44.91 10.52 -28.58
CA LEU A 435 -45.38 11.77 -29.18
C LEU A 435 -46.59 12.42 -28.46
N PRO A 436 -46.74 13.76 -28.55
CA PRO A 436 -47.94 14.51 -28.14
C PRO A 436 -49.23 14.19 -28.93
N ASN A 437 -50.39 14.44 -28.30
CA ASN A 437 -51.72 14.17 -28.87
C ASN A 437 -52.59 15.45 -28.86
N ASP A 438 -52.54 16.28 -29.91
CA ASP A 438 -53.56 17.32 -30.15
C ASP A 438 -53.77 17.65 -31.65
N VAL A 439 -54.93 18.24 -31.98
CA VAL A 439 -55.53 18.24 -33.34
C VAL A 439 -55.01 19.37 -34.23
N GLU A 440 -54.71 20.55 -33.69
CA GLU A 440 -54.07 21.66 -34.41
C GLU A 440 -52.73 21.25 -35.06
N GLY A 441 -52.09 20.21 -34.50
CA GLY A 441 -50.85 19.64 -35.01
C GLY A 441 -50.98 18.92 -36.34
N CYS A 442 -52.17 18.47 -36.79
CA CYS A 442 -52.29 17.51 -37.90
C CYS A 442 -51.68 17.95 -39.25
N LYS A 443 -51.61 19.26 -39.54
CA LYS A 443 -50.91 19.78 -40.74
C LYS A 443 -49.41 19.98 -40.52
N ALA A 444 -48.99 20.36 -39.32
CA ALA A 444 -47.57 20.36 -38.93
C ALA A 444 -47.01 18.93 -38.80
N LEU A 445 -47.88 17.93 -38.60
CA LEU A 445 -47.52 16.53 -38.39
C LEU A 445 -47.01 15.84 -39.66
N MET A 446 -47.36 16.29 -40.87
CA MET A 446 -46.70 15.78 -42.09
C MET A 446 -45.25 16.25 -42.20
N LEU A 447 -44.98 17.53 -41.90
CA LEU A 447 -43.62 18.08 -41.81
C LEU A 447 -42.83 17.37 -40.71
N ARG A 448 -43.42 17.22 -39.51
CA ARG A 448 -42.80 16.52 -38.38
C ARG A 448 -42.61 15.02 -38.63
N HIS A 449 -43.47 14.38 -39.43
CA HIS A 449 -43.31 12.98 -39.86
C HIS A 449 -42.12 12.81 -40.79
N ALA A 450 -41.86 13.78 -41.68
CA ALA A 450 -40.64 13.85 -42.48
C ALA A 450 -39.40 14.19 -41.62
N GLU A 451 -39.52 15.05 -40.60
CA GLU A 451 -38.44 15.26 -39.60
C GLU A 451 -38.08 13.96 -38.87
N TYR A 452 -39.08 13.19 -38.41
CA TYR A 452 -38.84 11.87 -37.80
C TYR A 452 -38.24 10.87 -38.78
N GLN A 453 -38.60 10.92 -40.07
CA GLN A 453 -37.96 10.10 -41.09
C GLN A 453 -36.48 10.45 -41.23
N ALA A 454 -36.14 11.75 -41.31
CA ALA A 454 -34.77 12.23 -41.35
C ALA A 454 -33.99 11.87 -40.07
N GLU A 455 -34.66 11.89 -38.91
CA GLU A 455 -34.07 11.53 -37.62
C GLU A 455 -33.77 10.03 -37.49
N ILE A 456 -34.69 9.17 -37.91
CA ILE A 456 -34.52 7.71 -37.99
C ILE A 456 -33.42 7.36 -39.00
N SER A 457 -33.46 7.96 -40.20
CA SER A 457 -32.44 7.75 -41.23
C SER A 457 -31.06 8.26 -40.82
N GLY A 458 -30.98 9.40 -40.13
CA GLY A 458 -29.73 9.97 -39.64
C GLY A 458 -29.08 9.18 -38.50
N ARG A 459 -29.87 8.46 -37.69
CA ARG A 459 -29.36 7.55 -36.64
C ARG A 459 -29.09 6.12 -37.12
N GLN A 460 -29.61 5.69 -38.27
CA GLN A 460 -29.37 4.35 -38.81
C GLN A 460 -27.87 3.99 -38.90
N PRO A 461 -26.94 4.86 -39.38
CA PRO A 461 -25.50 4.55 -39.39
C PRO A 461 -24.90 4.32 -38.00
N VAL A 462 -25.45 4.95 -36.95
CA VAL A 462 -25.00 4.76 -35.56
C VAL A 462 -25.44 3.40 -35.02
N VAL A 463 -26.65 2.96 -35.38
CA VAL A 463 -27.16 1.61 -35.10
C VAL A 463 -26.33 0.56 -35.84
N ASP A 464 -26.06 0.77 -37.12
CA ASP A 464 -25.26 -0.15 -37.94
C ASP A 464 -23.82 -0.28 -37.41
N GLU A 465 -23.19 0.82 -37.00
CA GLU A 465 -21.87 0.83 -36.37
C GLU A 465 -21.86 0.13 -35.00
N PHE A 466 -22.90 0.34 -34.19
CA PHE A 466 -23.07 -0.37 -32.92
C PHE A 466 -23.21 -1.90 -33.13
N ILE A 467 -23.98 -2.32 -34.14
CA ILE A 467 -24.14 -3.74 -34.51
C ILE A 467 -22.81 -4.30 -35.03
N ARG A 468 -22.08 -3.56 -35.87
CA ARG A 468 -20.75 -3.94 -36.39
C ARG A 468 -19.73 -4.14 -35.24
N LYS A 469 -19.68 -3.20 -34.30
CA LYS A 469 -18.84 -3.26 -33.09
C LYS A 469 -19.19 -4.49 -32.24
N GLY A 470 -20.48 -4.75 -32.02
CA GLY A 470 -20.96 -5.93 -31.30
C GLY A 470 -20.59 -7.25 -31.98
N ASN A 471 -20.84 -7.36 -33.29
CA ASN A 471 -20.48 -8.55 -34.08
C ASN A 471 -18.97 -8.80 -34.10
N SER A 472 -18.14 -7.75 -34.09
CA SER A 472 -16.69 -7.86 -33.95
C SER A 472 -16.27 -8.42 -32.58
N MET A 473 -16.96 -8.05 -31.49
CA MET A 473 -16.71 -8.62 -30.16
C MET A 473 -17.15 -10.08 -30.06
N ILE A 474 -18.26 -10.45 -30.72
CA ILE A 474 -18.70 -11.85 -30.82
C ILE A 474 -17.68 -12.69 -31.62
N ALA A 475 -17.17 -12.16 -32.75
CA ALA A 475 -16.15 -12.82 -33.56
C ALA A 475 -14.80 -12.98 -32.81
N ALA A 476 -14.49 -12.07 -31.89
CA ALA A 476 -13.35 -12.17 -30.98
C ALA A 476 -13.58 -13.12 -29.78
N HIS A 477 -14.65 -13.93 -29.79
CA HIS A 477 -15.03 -14.86 -28.72
C HIS A 477 -15.15 -14.21 -27.33
N HIS A 478 -15.63 -12.97 -27.27
CA HIS A 478 -15.82 -12.24 -26.00
C HIS A 478 -16.75 -13.01 -25.04
N VAL A 479 -16.43 -13.04 -23.74
CA VAL A 479 -17.10 -13.89 -22.73
C VAL A 479 -18.63 -13.71 -22.69
N LEU A 480 -19.11 -12.47 -22.85
CA LEU A 480 -20.54 -12.14 -22.89
C LEU A 480 -21.15 -12.12 -24.32
N SER A 481 -20.60 -12.87 -25.27
CA SER A 481 -21.10 -12.92 -26.67
C SER A 481 -22.60 -13.21 -26.78
N SER A 482 -23.15 -14.06 -25.90
CA SER A 482 -24.59 -14.35 -25.85
C SER A 482 -25.43 -13.13 -25.48
N GLU A 483 -24.96 -12.33 -24.51
CA GLU A 483 -25.65 -11.11 -24.07
C GLU A 483 -25.52 -10.00 -25.11
N ILE A 484 -24.34 -9.83 -25.71
CA ILE A 484 -24.10 -8.92 -26.83
C ILE A 484 -25.04 -9.25 -28.00
N SER A 485 -25.17 -10.53 -28.36
CA SER A 485 -26.10 -10.98 -29.41
C SER A 485 -27.57 -10.70 -29.04
N GLY A 486 -27.96 -10.91 -27.78
CA GLY A 486 -29.29 -10.56 -27.28
C GLY A 486 -29.58 -9.06 -27.34
N LYS A 487 -28.58 -8.22 -27.06
CA LYS A 487 -28.67 -6.75 -27.14
C LYS A 487 -28.76 -6.25 -28.58
N ILE A 488 -27.96 -6.80 -29.50
CA ILE A 488 -28.07 -6.54 -30.95
C ILE A 488 -29.51 -6.82 -31.42
N LYS A 489 -30.03 -8.03 -31.16
CA LYS A 489 -31.40 -8.42 -31.56
C LYS A 489 -32.48 -7.54 -30.92
N GLN A 490 -32.28 -7.10 -29.68
CA GLN A 490 -33.19 -6.19 -28.99
C GLN A 490 -33.26 -4.83 -29.71
N LEU A 491 -32.10 -4.28 -30.10
CA LEU A 491 -32.01 -3.00 -30.81
C LEU A 491 -32.55 -3.09 -32.25
N GLU A 492 -32.20 -4.13 -33.00
CA GLU A 492 -32.74 -4.40 -34.34
C GLU A 492 -34.27 -4.46 -34.30
N SER A 493 -34.84 -5.26 -33.39
CA SER A 493 -36.30 -5.39 -33.21
C SER A 493 -36.98 -4.06 -32.84
N ALA A 494 -36.33 -3.24 -32.00
CA ALA A 494 -36.85 -1.94 -31.60
C ALA A 494 -36.81 -0.91 -32.75
N MET A 495 -35.75 -0.93 -33.55
CA MET A 495 -35.57 -0.04 -34.70
C MET A 495 -36.55 -0.38 -35.83
N ASP A 496 -36.82 -1.66 -36.07
CA ASP A 496 -37.82 -2.07 -37.06
C ASP A 496 -39.25 -1.79 -36.60
N LEU A 497 -39.56 -2.01 -35.32
CA LEU A 497 -40.84 -1.59 -34.75
C LEU A 497 -41.05 -0.07 -34.84
N LEU A 498 -40.01 0.74 -34.62
CA LEU A 498 -40.07 2.20 -34.79
C LEU A 498 -40.38 2.59 -36.24
N LYS A 499 -39.73 1.95 -37.22
CA LYS A 499 -40.01 2.16 -38.65
C LYS A 499 -41.44 1.78 -39.02
N ASP A 500 -41.98 0.70 -38.46
CA ASP A 500 -43.35 0.26 -38.74
C ASP A 500 -44.40 1.16 -38.08
N ILE A 501 -44.19 1.57 -36.83
CA ILE A 501 -45.04 2.58 -36.16
C ILE A 501 -45.04 3.89 -36.97
N TRP A 502 -43.89 4.32 -37.50
CA TRP A 502 -43.79 5.50 -38.36
C TRP A 502 -44.60 5.34 -39.67
N LYS A 503 -44.58 4.17 -40.31
CA LYS A 503 -45.41 3.87 -41.51
C LYS A 503 -46.91 3.87 -41.18
N GLU A 504 -47.33 3.14 -40.16
CA GLU A 504 -48.75 3.07 -39.74
C GLU A 504 -49.31 4.45 -39.41
N ARG A 505 -48.48 5.28 -38.77
CA ARG A 505 -48.83 6.64 -38.37
C ARG A 505 -49.02 7.59 -39.57
N LEU A 506 -48.36 7.37 -40.71
CA LEU A 506 -48.63 8.11 -41.95
C LEU A 506 -50.06 7.87 -42.44
N VAL A 507 -50.48 6.60 -42.50
CA VAL A 507 -51.82 6.20 -42.97
C VAL A 507 -52.91 6.86 -42.13
N LEU A 508 -52.73 6.91 -40.80
CA LEU A 508 -53.65 7.61 -39.90
C LEU A 508 -53.74 9.12 -40.16
N TYR A 509 -52.66 9.77 -40.61
CA TYR A 509 -52.68 11.19 -40.98
C TYR A 509 -53.38 11.42 -42.33
N GLU A 510 -53.17 10.54 -43.30
CA GLU A 510 -53.90 10.57 -44.58
C GLU A 510 -55.40 10.34 -44.38
N GLU A 511 -55.79 9.36 -43.57
CA GLU A 511 -57.19 9.10 -43.18
C GLU A 511 -57.83 10.29 -42.47
N ASN A 512 -57.09 10.96 -41.57
CA ASN A 512 -57.58 12.15 -40.86
C ASN A 512 -57.71 13.36 -41.80
N LEU A 513 -56.74 13.56 -42.71
CA LEU A 513 -56.75 14.67 -43.66
C LEU A 513 -57.93 14.56 -44.65
N ASP A 514 -58.18 13.37 -45.20
CA ASP A 514 -59.33 13.10 -46.08
C ASP A 514 -60.66 13.38 -45.36
N LEU A 515 -60.80 12.96 -44.11
CA LEU A 515 -61.99 13.24 -43.30
C LEU A 515 -62.18 14.74 -43.05
N GLN A 516 -61.10 15.48 -42.75
CA GLN A 516 -61.17 16.94 -42.54
C GLN A 516 -61.36 17.72 -43.85
N GLN A 517 -61.01 17.15 -45.00
CA GLN A 517 -61.36 17.69 -46.31
C GLN A 517 -62.85 17.49 -46.58
N TRP A 518 -63.32 16.24 -46.55
CA TRP A 518 -64.73 15.91 -46.74
C TRP A 518 -65.65 16.69 -45.79
N LYS A 519 -65.30 16.82 -44.50
CA LYS A 519 -66.10 17.60 -43.53
C LYS A 519 -66.22 19.08 -43.90
N ARG A 520 -65.16 19.69 -44.44
CA ARG A 520 -65.18 21.09 -44.89
C ARG A 520 -66.03 21.24 -46.15
N ASP A 521 -65.84 20.34 -47.10
CA ASP A 521 -66.54 20.38 -48.38
C ASP A 521 -68.04 20.14 -48.18
N ALA A 522 -68.40 19.25 -47.24
CA ALA A 522 -69.76 19.05 -46.75
C ALA A 522 -70.32 20.32 -46.11
N HIS A 523 -69.60 20.96 -45.17
CA HIS A 523 -70.06 22.20 -44.52
C HIS A 523 -70.23 23.36 -45.52
N ILE A 524 -69.32 23.52 -46.50
CA ILE A 524 -69.45 24.55 -47.55
C ILE A 524 -70.70 24.31 -48.38
N THR A 525 -70.95 23.04 -48.75
CA THR A 525 -72.11 22.63 -49.54
C THR A 525 -73.41 22.80 -48.76
N ASP A 526 -73.42 22.47 -47.46
CA ASP A 526 -74.54 22.62 -46.53
C ASP A 526 -74.88 24.11 -46.26
N SER A 527 -73.84 24.95 -46.10
CA SER A 527 -74.01 26.41 -45.97
C SER A 527 -74.60 27.03 -47.25
N TRP A 528 -74.13 26.58 -48.42
CA TRP A 528 -74.69 27.01 -49.71
C TRP A 528 -76.14 26.53 -49.89
N LEU A 529 -76.45 25.27 -49.54
CA LEU A 529 -77.82 24.76 -49.56
C LEU A 529 -78.74 25.58 -48.66
N THR A 530 -78.30 25.91 -47.44
CA THR A 530 -79.06 26.73 -46.49
C THR A 530 -79.34 28.13 -47.04
N GLU A 531 -78.33 28.80 -47.62
CA GLU A 531 -78.50 30.10 -48.29
C GLU A 531 -79.55 30.04 -49.41
N LYS A 532 -79.54 28.96 -50.22
CA LYS A 532 -80.53 28.78 -51.29
C LYS A 532 -81.90 28.35 -50.79
N GLU A 533 -81.99 27.61 -49.69
CA GLU A 533 -83.25 27.30 -49.01
C GLU A 533 -83.92 28.57 -48.49
N ASP A 534 -83.16 29.50 -47.91
CA ASP A 534 -83.68 30.79 -47.43
C ASP A 534 -84.12 31.71 -48.58
N MET A 535 -83.39 31.74 -49.69
CA MET A 535 -83.84 32.40 -50.92
C MET A 535 -85.18 31.85 -51.44
N LEU A 536 -85.42 30.54 -51.33
CA LEU A 536 -86.70 29.90 -51.73
C LEU A 536 -87.86 30.18 -50.75
N LYS A 537 -87.58 30.67 -49.53
CA LYS A 537 -88.57 31.08 -48.53
C LYS A 537 -89.06 32.52 -48.71
N GLU A 538 -88.42 33.33 -49.56
CA GLU A 538 -88.94 34.65 -49.91
C GLU A 538 -90.35 34.54 -50.50
N ASP A 539 -91.25 35.49 -50.19
CA ASP A 539 -92.65 35.39 -50.59
C ASP A 539 -92.84 35.75 -52.08
N TRP A 540 -92.59 34.76 -52.95
CA TRP A 540 -92.73 34.83 -54.42
C TRP A 540 -94.14 35.20 -54.91
N ARG A 541 -95.13 35.33 -54.00
CA ARG A 541 -96.48 35.79 -54.32
C ARG A 541 -96.61 37.32 -54.33
N LYS A 542 -95.62 38.04 -53.79
CA LYS A 542 -95.50 39.50 -53.97
C LYS A 542 -94.69 39.77 -55.23
N VAL A 543 -95.36 40.27 -56.25
CA VAL A 543 -94.76 40.72 -57.51
C VAL A 543 -95.34 42.10 -57.81
N GLU A 544 -94.49 43.11 -57.92
CA GLU A 544 -94.95 44.51 -57.97
C GLU A 544 -95.30 44.98 -59.40
N ASN A 545 -94.69 44.37 -60.42
CA ASN A 545 -94.94 44.66 -61.83
C ASN A 545 -94.47 43.47 -62.72
N VAL A 546 -94.68 43.55 -64.04
CA VAL A 546 -94.31 42.46 -64.98
C VAL A 546 -92.80 42.29 -65.07
N ASP A 547 -92.01 43.36 -65.02
CA ASP A 547 -90.55 43.28 -65.06
C ASP A 547 -89.98 42.60 -63.79
N ASP A 548 -90.60 42.82 -62.62
CA ASP A 548 -90.31 42.12 -61.36
C ASP A 548 -90.66 40.61 -61.46
N ALA A 549 -91.75 40.26 -62.16
CA ALA A 549 -92.11 38.86 -62.43
C ALA A 549 -91.03 38.16 -63.27
N ASP A 550 -90.66 38.79 -64.39
CA ASP A 550 -89.64 38.30 -65.32
C ASP A 550 -88.25 38.19 -64.66
N ASN A 551 -87.88 39.18 -63.84
CA ASN A 551 -86.63 39.14 -63.08
C ASN A 551 -86.62 38.01 -62.04
N LYS A 552 -87.73 37.76 -61.34
CA LYS A 552 -87.84 36.63 -60.40
C LYS A 552 -87.77 35.27 -61.10
N ILE A 553 -88.37 35.14 -62.29
CA ILE A 553 -88.26 33.93 -63.11
C ILE A 553 -86.81 33.73 -63.57
N ARG A 554 -86.14 34.75 -64.11
CA ARG A 554 -84.72 34.66 -64.50
C ARG A 554 -83.81 34.32 -63.32
N ASN A 555 -84.00 34.94 -62.16
CA ASN A 555 -83.24 34.60 -60.95
C ASN A 555 -83.45 33.14 -60.50
N PHE A 556 -84.65 32.58 -60.74
CA PHE A 556 -84.95 31.17 -60.44
C PHE A 556 -84.33 30.22 -61.48
N ASP A 557 -84.35 30.56 -62.77
CA ASP A 557 -83.68 29.80 -63.82
C ASP A 557 -82.14 29.84 -63.63
N ASP A 558 -81.57 31.00 -63.30
CA ASP A 558 -80.17 31.15 -62.89
C ASP A 558 -79.86 30.29 -61.65
N PHE A 559 -80.75 30.24 -60.66
CA PHE A 559 -80.60 29.34 -59.52
C PHE A 559 -80.56 27.86 -59.96
N LEU A 560 -81.48 27.41 -60.83
CA LEU A 560 -81.49 26.03 -61.34
C LEU A 560 -80.19 25.70 -62.07
N ILE A 561 -79.65 26.62 -62.88
CA ILE A 561 -78.34 26.47 -63.54
C ILE A 561 -77.22 26.37 -62.49
N THR A 562 -77.21 27.20 -61.45
CA THR A 562 -76.20 27.09 -60.37
C THR A 562 -76.31 25.81 -59.54
N LEU A 563 -77.53 25.27 -59.40
CA LEU A 563 -77.80 24.01 -58.70
C LEU A 563 -77.30 22.80 -59.52
N GLU A 564 -77.57 22.78 -60.82
CA GLU A 564 -77.00 21.78 -61.74
C GLU A 564 -75.46 21.86 -61.73
N ALA A 565 -74.89 23.07 -61.73
CA ALA A 565 -73.45 23.28 -61.61
C ALA A 565 -72.83 22.88 -60.25
N GLN A 566 -73.61 22.72 -59.17
CA GLN A 566 -73.13 22.11 -57.93
C GLN A 566 -73.18 20.55 -57.95
N GLY A 567 -73.77 19.94 -58.98
CA GLY A 567 -73.96 18.49 -59.10
C GLY A 567 -72.71 17.67 -58.80
N GLU A 568 -71.58 18.03 -59.41
CA GLU A 568 -70.29 17.34 -59.18
C GLU A 568 -69.80 17.43 -57.73
N LYS A 569 -70.09 18.52 -57.01
CA LYS A 569 -69.73 18.64 -55.59
C LYS A 569 -70.59 17.71 -54.73
N PHE A 570 -71.90 17.63 -55.01
CA PHE A 570 -72.77 16.68 -54.32
C PHE A 570 -72.34 15.23 -54.58
N ASP A 571 -71.96 14.88 -55.81
CA ASP A 571 -71.42 13.55 -56.12
C ASP A 571 -70.07 13.29 -55.44
N SER A 572 -69.20 14.30 -55.32
CA SER A 572 -67.92 14.17 -54.60
C SER A 572 -68.10 13.82 -53.11
N LEU A 573 -69.23 14.23 -52.49
CA LEU A 573 -69.56 13.95 -51.09
C LEU A 573 -70.19 12.56 -50.87
N LYS A 574 -70.74 11.90 -51.91
CA LYS A 574 -71.32 10.54 -51.81
C LYS A 574 -70.28 9.44 -51.59
N ARG A 575 -68.99 9.73 -51.72
CA ARG A 575 -67.90 8.78 -51.49
C ARG A 575 -67.69 8.51 -50.00
N LEU A 576 -67.40 7.26 -49.64
CA LEU A 576 -66.84 6.95 -48.32
C LEU A 576 -65.45 7.57 -48.17
N THR A 577 -65.20 8.16 -47.01
CA THR A 577 -63.88 8.62 -46.57
C THR A 577 -62.90 7.45 -46.41
N LEU A 578 -61.61 7.73 -46.39
CA LEU A 578 -60.57 6.74 -46.15
C LEU A 578 -60.75 6.07 -44.77
N LEU A 579 -61.11 6.83 -43.74
CA LEU A 579 -61.39 6.30 -42.41
C LEU A 579 -62.57 5.31 -42.40
N GLU A 580 -63.66 5.61 -43.11
CA GLU A 580 -64.81 4.69 -43.20
C GLU A 580 -64.48 3.44 -44.01
N LYS A 581 -63.67 3.56 -45.07
CA LYS A 581 -63.14 2.41 -45.83
C LYS A 581 -62.22 1.54 -44.95
N ALA A 582 -61.35 2.16 -44.16
CA ALA A 582 -60.48 1.48 -43.21
C ALA A 582 -61.28 0.76 -42.12
N TYR A 583 -62.26 1.42 -41.52
CA TYR A 583 -63.19 0.83 -40.55
C TYR A 583 -63.98 -0.34 -41.15
N SER A 584 -64.53 -0.19 -42.36
CA SER A 584 -65.21 -1.28 -43.08
C SER A 584 -64.29 -2.48 -43.32
N LYS A 585 -63.02 -2.23 -43.70
CA LYS A 585 -61.99 -3.26 -43.89
C LYS A 585 -61.59 -3.92 -42.56
N GLN A 586 -61.55 -3.16 -41.47
CA GLN A 586 -61.29 -3.66 -40.11
C GLN A 586 -62.44 -4.57 -39.64
N CYS A 587 -63.69 -4.16 -39.79
CA CYS A 587 -64.86 -4.97 -39.46
C CYS A 587 -64.90 -6.28 -40.27
N LYS A 588 -64.55 -6.24 -41.57
CA LYS A 588 -64.40 -7.45 -42.40
C LYS A 588 -63.32 -8.38 -41.85
N LYS A 589 -62.10 -7.88 -41.61
CA LYS A 589 -60.99 -8.67 -41.02
C LYS A 589 -61.35 -9.29 -39.66
N GLU A 590 -62.02 -8.55 -38.79
CA GLU A 590 -62.43 -9.07 -37.48
C GLU A 590 -63.52 -10.15 -37.63
N SER A 591 -64.46 -9.99 -38.57
CA SER A 591 -65.45 -11.02 -38.88
C SER A 591 -64.84 -12.30 -39.46
N GLU A 592 -63.80 -12.15 -40.30
CA GLU A 592 -63.00 -13.26 -40.85
C GLU A 592 -62.19 -13.96 -39.75
N ARG A 593 -61.60 -13.20 -38.82
CA ARG A 593 -60.89 -13.74 -37.66
C ARG A 593 -61.80 -14.54 -36.74
N ILE A 594 -62.97 -14.00 -36.40
CA ILE A 594 -64.00 -14.70 -35.58
C ILE A 594 -64.47 -15.97 -36.29
N ARG A 595 -64.57 -15.95 -37.62
CA ARG A 595 -64.91 -17.14 -38.42
C ARG A 595 -63.80 -18.19 -38.39
N ALA A 596 -62.55 -17.81 -38.65
CA ALA A 596 -61.40 -18.70 -38.61
C ALA A 596 -61.18 -19.31 -37.21
N GLU A 597 -61.42 -18.54 -36.15
CA GLU A 597 -61.35 -19.04 -34.78
C GLU A 597 -62.48 -20.03 -34.46
N LYS A 598 -63.71 -19.79 -34.94
CA LYS A 598 -64.81 -20.77 -34.86
C LYS A 598 -64.49 -22.07 -35.61
N GLU A 599 -63.97 -21.97 -36.84
CA GLU A 599 -63.57 -23.12 -37.66
C GLU A 599 -62.44 -23.92 -36.99
N LYS A 600 -61.41 -23.24 -36.44
CA LYS A 600 -60.34 -23.88 -35.65
C LYS A 600 -60.87 -24.55 -34.37
N ASN A 601 -61.87 -23.96 -33.72
CA ASN A 601 -62.45 -24.51 -32.49
C ASN A 601 -63.39 -25.70 -32.76
N GLU A 602 -64.12 -25.71 -33.89
CA GLU A 602 -64.83 -26.92 -34.34
C GLU A 602 -63.87 -28.04 -34.75
N SER A 603 -62.81 -27.74 -35.51
CA SER A 603 -61.75 -28.73 -35.81
C SER A 603 -61.13 -29.34 -34.53
N ARG A 604 -60.93 -28.53 -33.49
CA ARG A 604 -60.51 -29.00 -32.16
C ARG A 604 -61.56 -29.90 -31.50
N LYS A 605 -62.85 -29.57 -31.57
CA LYS A 605 -63.94 -30.42 -31.04
C LYS A 605 -64.08 -31.73 -31.81
N GLU A 606 -63.90 -31.73 -33.13
CA GLU A 606 -63.92 -32.94 -33.95
C GLU A 606 -62.74 -33.85 -33.60
N SER A 607 -61.54 -33.28 -33.41
CA SER A 607 -60.36 -34.00 -32.93
C SER A 607 -60.57 -34.62 -31.53
N ILE A 608 -61.29 -33.93 -30.63
CA ILE A 608 -61.67 -34.48 -29.33
C ILE A 608 -62.71 -35.61 -29.48
N LYS A 609 -63.73 -35.44 -30.33
CA LYS A 609 -64.74 -36.48 -30.61
C LYS A 609 -64.14 -37.74 -31.21
N THR A 610 -63.16 -37.62 -32.11
CA THR A 610 -62.45 -38.80 -32.67
C THR A 610 -61.60 -39.49 -31.60
N PHE A 611 -60.90 -38.73 -30.76
CA PHE A 611 -60.14 -39.27 -29.64
C PHE A 611 -61.04 -39.99 -28.61
N GLU A 612 -62.16 -39.41 -28.20
CA GLU A 612 -63.13 -40.05 -27.31
C GLU A 612 -63.75 -41.32 -27.91
N LYS A 613 -64.05 -41.31 -29.23
CA LYS A 613 -64.59 -42.47 -29.94
C LYS A 613 -63.55 -43.60 -30.03
N GLN A 614 -62.28 -43.26 -30.21
CA GLN A 614 -61.15 -44.19 -30.17
C GLN A 614 -60.95 -44.75 -28.76
N ASN A 615 -61.01 -43.91 -27.73
CA ASN A 615 -60.86 -44.34 -26.32
C ASN A 615 -62.00 -45.29 -25.92
N LYS A 616 -63.27 -44.97 -26.24
CA LYS A 616 -64.41 -45.89 -26.05
C LYS A 616 -64.28 -47.21 -26.82
N LEU A 617 -63.63 -47.20 -27.99
CA LEU A 617 -63.30 -48.43 -28.74
C LEU A 617 -62.21 -49.26 -28.05
N GLN A 618 -61.22 -48.59 -27.47
CA GLN A 618 -60.11 -49.22 -26.75
C GLN A 618 -60.56 -49.77 -25.39
N ASP A 619 -61.44 -49.07 -24.66
CA ASP A 619 -62.06 -49.55 -23.43
C ASP A 619 -62.96 -50.76 -23.69
N ARG A 620 -63.77 -50.75 -24.76
CA ARG A 620 -64.54 -51.94 -25.17
C ARG A 620 -63.67 -53.12 -25.64
N ARG A 621 -62.42 -52.89 -26.06
CA ARG A 621 -61.45 -53.97 -26.31
C ARG A 621 -60.91 -54.51 -24.99
N LYS A 622 -60.40 -53.64 -24.11
CA LYS A 622 -59.90 -54.01 -22.78
C LYS A 622 -60.96 -54.70 -21.91
N GLU A 623 -62.23 -54.30 -22.01
CA GLU A 623 -63.36 -54.93 -21.33
C GLU A 623 -63.65 -56.34 -21.88
N ARG A 624 -63.56 -56.52 -23.21
CA ARG A 624 -63.73 -57.84 -23.84
C ARG A 624 -62.57 -58.79 -23.50
N GLU A 625 -61.37 -58.23 -23.38
CA GLU A 625 -60.15 -58.90 -22.94
C GLU A 625 -60.24 -59.31 -21.46
N ARG A 626 -60.72 -58.41 -20.58
CA ARG A 626 -61.03 -58.69 -19.17
C ARG A 626 -62.04 -59.83 -19.00
N ARG A 627 -63.10 -59.86 -19.81
CA ARG A 627 -64.09 -60.96 -19.80
C ARG A 627 -63.47 -62.29 -20.25
N MET A 628 -62.69 -62.32 -21.33
CA MET A 628 -61.93 -63.53 -21.70
C MET A 628 -60.99 -63.99 -20.57
N THR A 629 -60.33 -63.08 -19.84
CA THR A 629 -59.46 -63.47 -18.72
C THR A 629 -60.20 -63.93 -17.47
N GLN A 630 -61.49 -63.60 -17.30
CA GLN A 630 -62.33 -64.15 -16.22
C GLN A 630 -62.93 -65.52 -16.58
N GLU A 631 -63.28 -65.73 -17.85
CA GLU A 631 -63.97 -66.95 -18.30
C GLU A 631 -63.06 -68.20 -18.42
N VAL A 632 -61.73 -68.04 -18.43
CA VAL A 632 -60.78 -69.17 -18.46
C VAL A 632 -60.52 -69.78 -17.06
N SER A 633 -60.87 -69.09 -15.97
CA SER A 633 -60.55 -69.51 -14.60
C SER A 633 -61.56 -70.47 -13.95
N LEU A 634 -62.67 -70.79 -14.63
CA LEU A 634 -63.74 -71.68 -14.12
C LEU A 634 -64.27 -72.62 -15.22
N MET A 635 -63.45 -73.58 -15.66
CA MET A 635 -63.93 -74.65 -16.54
C MET A 635 -64.76 -75.72 -15.80
N LYS A 636 -65.93 -76.03 -16.38
CA LYS A 636 -66.66 -77.33 -16.48
C LYS A 636 -68.12 -77.29 -15.95
N PRO A 637 -69.06 -78.04 -16.58
CA PRO A 637 -69.33 -78.10 -18.02
C PRO A 637 -70.85 -78.02 -18.38
N SER A 638 -71.13 -77.77 -19.67
CA SER A 638 -72.28 -78.08 -20.58
C SER A 638 -73.57 -78.83 -20.07
N PRO A 639 -74.72 -78.84 -20.80
CA PRO A 639 -74.93 -78.51 -22.24
C PRO A 639 -76.27 -77.82 -22.68
N SER A 640 -76.37 -77.56 -24.00
CA SER A 640 -77.60 -77.37 -24.82
C SER A 640 -78.33 -76.00 -24.69
N TYR A 641 -79.02 -75.45 -25.71
CA TYR A 641 -79.40 -75.90 -27.06
C TYR A 641 -79.77 -74.68 -27.97
N THR A 642 -79.51 -74.74 -29.30
CA THR A 642 -80.15 -73.97 -30.43
C THR A 642 -80.17 -72.42 -30.45
N GLU A 643 -79.70 -71.73 -31.51
CA GLU A 643 -80.38 -71.38 -32.80
C GLU A 643 -81.57 -70.39 -32.64
N GLU A 644 -81.90 -69.42 -33.52
CA GLU A 644 -81.40 -68.92 -34.82
C GLU A 644 -81.92 -67.45 -34.99
N VAL A 645 -81.16 -66.47 -35.50
CA VAL A 645 -81.15 -65.91 -36.90
C VAL A 645 -82.33 -65.00 -37.32
N CYS A 646 -81.97 -63.85 -37.94
CA CYS A 646 -82.78 -62.92 -38.78
C CYS A 646 -84.00 -62.18 -38.16
N ALA A 647 -84.54 -61.09 -38.76
CA ALA A 647 -83.94 -60.01 -39.55
C ALA A 647 -84.96 -58.82 -39.68
N SER A 648 -84.44 -57.61 -39.91
CA SER A 648 -85.04 -56.46 -40.62
C SER A 648 -86.54 -56.42 -40.98
N HIS A 649 -87.26 -55.34 -40.62
CA HIS A 649 -87.64 -54.23 -41.55
C HIS A 649 -88.77 -53.28 -41.05
N THR A 650 -88.76 -52.07 -41.62
CA THR A 650 -89.89 -51.12 -41.87
C THR A 650 -90.38 -50.09 -40.84
N LEU A 651 -90.50 -48.87 -41.37
CA LEU A 651 -91.28 -47.67 -40.97
C LEU A 651 -92.82 -47.94 -41.01
N PRO A 652 -93.76 -47.12 -40.45
CA PRO A 652 -93.89 -45.69 -40.76
C PRO A 652 -94.52 -44.71 -39.72
N HIS A 653 -94.65 -43.45 -40.17
CA HIS A 653 -95.26 -42.25 -39.58
C HIS A 653 -96.76 -42.38 -39.20
N PRO A 654 -97.29 -41.49 -38.31
CA PRO A 654 -98.18 -40.41 -38.80
C PRO A 654 -98.02 -39.03 -38.09
N ARG A 655 -98.81 -38.03 -38.52
CA ARG A 655 -98.72 -36.58 -38.18
C ARG A 655 -99.92 -36.05 -37.33
N ARG A 656 -99.74 -34.82 -36.80
CA ARG A 656 -100.79 -33.77 -36.49
C ARG A 656 -101.55 -34.00 -35.17
N GLY A 657 -101.85 -33.03 -34.29
CA GLY A 657 -101.54 -31.58 -34.22
C GLY A 657 -102.18 -30.91 -32.97
N THR A 658 -102.30 -29.57 -32.97
CA THR A 658 -103.02 -28.66 -32.03
C THR A 658 -102.44 -28.32 -30.64
N GLU A 659 -102.43 -27.00 -30.36
CA GLU A 659 -102.20 -26.26 -29.09
C GLU A 659 -103.47 -26.24 -28.19
N PRO A 660 -103.48 -25.78 -26.90
CA PRO A 660 -102.81 -24.57 -26.38
C PRO A 660 -102.25 -24.57 -24.92
N VAL A 661 -101.65 -23.43 -24.56
CA VAL A 661 -101.06 -22.98 -23.26
C VAL A 661 -102.22 -22.59 -22.28
N PRO A 662 -102.17 -22.67 -20.90
CA PRO A 662 -101.04 -22.16 -20.07
C PRO A 662 -100.75 -22.70 -18.62
N ARG A 663 -99.57 -22.27 -18.13
CA ARG A 663 -99.20 -21.84 -16.75
C ARG A 663 -98.87 -22.82 -15.58
N ILE A 664 -97.75 -22.46 -14.93
CA ILE A 664 -97.44 -22.44 -13.47
C ILE A 664 -96.65 -23.62 -12.82
N ARG A 665 -95.35 -23.31 -12.60
CA ARG A 665 -94.50 -23.46 -11.39
C ARG A 665 -94.09 -24.83 -10.81
N THR A 666 -92.85 -24.77 -10.26
CA THR A 666 -92.28 -25.54 -9.11
C THR A 666 -92.04 -27.04 -9.32
N SER A 667 -90.97 -27.65 -8.80
CA SER A 667 -89.82 -27.17 -8.01
C SER A 667 -88.74 -28.28 -7.92
N SER A 668 -87.68 -28.02 -7.14
CA SER A 668 -86.87 -29.03 -6.41
C SER A 668 -85.93 -29.92 -7.25
N PHE A 669 -84.61 -29.94 -6.97
CA PHE A 669 -83.93 -30.71 -5.89
C PHE A 669 -83.99 -32.23 -6.15
N GLU A 670 -82.92 -33.03 -6.01
CA GLU A 670 -81.56 -32.75 -5.51
C GLU A 670 -80.59 -33.90 -5.85
N SER A 671 -79.33 -33.75 -5.43
CA SER A 671 -78.49 -34.78 -4.80
C SER A 671 -77.65 -35.77 -5.65
N LYS A 672 -76.32 -35.52 -5.56
CA LYS A 672 -75.27 -36.44 -5.05
C LYS A 672 -74.77 -37.63 -5.91
N GLU A 673 -73.52 -38.09 -5.76
CA GLU A 673 -72.22 -37.45 -5.42
C GLU A 673 -71.08 -38.48 -5.61
N ALA A 674 -69.90 -38.03 -6.10
CA ALA A 674 -68.58 -38.71 -5.93
C ALA A 674 -68.44 -40.16 -6.48
N PRO A 675 -67.30 -40.90 -6.32
CA PRO A 675 -65.95 -40.52 -5.85
C PRO A 675 -64.79 -40.97 -6.83
N ILE A 676 -63.68 -40.22 -7.05
CA ILE A 676 -62.34 -40.26 -6.38
C ILE A 676 -61.27 -41.27 -6.97
N ILE A 677 -60.19 -40.71 -7.60
CA ILE A 677 -58.74 -41.12 -7.58
C ILE A 677 -58.33 -42.46 -8.31
N PRO A 678 -57.04 -42.81 -8.67
CA PRO A 678 -55.71 -42.11 -8.70
C PRO A 678 -54.87 -42.18 -10.03
N SER A 679 -53.93 -41.22 -10.22
CA SER A 679 -52.49 -41.36 -10.70
C SER A 679 -52.12 -42.08 -12.04
N ARG A 680 -50.93 -41.99 -12.69
CA ARG A 680 -49.61 -41.32 -12.48
C ARG A 680 -48.82 -41.31 -13.83
N GLN A 681 -47.90 -40.33 -14.05
CA GLN A 681 -46.72 -40.34 -14.98
C GLN A 681 -46.98 -40.42 -16.53
N THR A 682 -46.15 -39.88 -17.45
CA THR A 682 -44.79 -39.28 -17.42
C THR A 682 -44.56 -38.22 -18.54
N ASN A 683 -43.60 -37.30 -18.29
CA ASN A 683 -42.62 -36.67 -19.22
C ASN A 683 -42.97 -35.58 -20.28
N LEU A 684 -42.10 -34.54 -20.29
CA LEU A 684 -41.71 -33.61 -21.39
C LEU A 684 -42.80 -32.59 -21.85
N SER A 685 -42.52 -31.31 -22.18
CA SER A 685 -41.25 -30.53 -22.27
C SER A 685 -41.52 -29.01 -22.41
N VAL A 686 -40.50 -28.17 -22.10
CA VAL A 686 -40.23 -26.81 -22.65
C VAL A 686 -41.21 -25.64 -22.34
N SER A 687 -40.72 -24.77 -21.44
CA SER A 687 -40.52 -23.30 -21.49
C SER A 687 -41.60 -22.26 -21.89
N ASP A 688 -41.27 -21.05 -21.43
CA ASP A 688 -41.70 -19.70 -21.81
C ASP A 688 -43.15 -19.24 -21.57
N GLY A 689 -43.25 -18.31 -20.63
CA GLY A 689 -44.19 -17.20 -20.72
C GLY A 689 -43.47 -15.87 -20.53
N SER A 690 -43.97 -14.81 -21.14
CA SER A 690 -44.01 -13.50 -20.50
C SER A 690 -45.11 -12.63 -21.11
N SER A 691 -45.70 -11.78 -20.28
CA SER A 691 -46.53 -10.64 -20.68
C SER A 691 -45.72 -9.36 -20.49
N ILE A 692 -45.98 -8.32 -21.29
CA ILE A 692 -45.60 -6.93 -20.98
C ILE A 692 -46.78 -6.00 -21.27
N GLU A 693 -46.98 -4.99 -20.42
CA GLU A 693 -47.86 -3.83 -20.65
C GLU A 693 -47.04 -2.52 -20.83
N ALA A 694 -47.51 -1.65 -21.74
CA ALA A 694 -47.63 -0.16 -21.74
C ALA A 694 -46.75 0.75 -20.81
N GLU A 695 -46.42 2.04 -21.10
CA GLU A 695 -47.24 3.14 -21.70
C GLU A 695 -46.47 4.50 -21.88
N GLY A 696 -47.05 5.53 -22.52
CA GLY A 696 -46.63 6.97 -22.42
C GLY A 696 -47.32 7.99 -23.39
N MET A 697 -47.47 9.29 -22.99
CA MET A 697 -48.01 10.48 -23.75
C MET A 697 -47.41 11.82 -23.21
N PRO A 698 -47.49 13.03 -23.86
CA PRO A 698 -48.54 14.07 -23.55
C PRO A 698 -48.83 15.32 -24.50
N LYS A 699 -50.13 15.78 -24.58
CA LYS A 699 -50.77 17.18 -24.62
C LYS A 699 -50.31 18.34 -25.59
N THR A 700 -51.00 19.49 -25.91
CA THR A 700 -52.05 20.38 -25.28
C THR A 700 -52.88 21.37 -26.21
N SER A 701 -54.19 21.58 -25.91
CA SER A 701 -55.09 22.82 -25.97
C SER A 701 -55.63 23.40 -27.32
N GLY A 702 -56.89 23.87 -27.50
CA GLY A 702 -58.14 23.88 -26.65
C GLY A 702 -59.35 24.76 -27.16
N SER A 703 -60.57 24.55 -26.59
CA SER A 703 -61.86 25.33 -26.70
C SER A 703 -62.76 25.18 -27.98
N MET A 704 -64.10 25.45 -28.05
CA MET A 704 -65.24 25.66 -27.08
C MET A 704 -66.67 25.54 -27.76
N LEU A 705 -67.77 25.58 -26.97
CA LEU A 705 -69.25 25.70 -27.24
C LEU A 705 -69.97 24.52 -27.98
N SER A 706 -70.86 23.67 -27.44
CA SER A 706 -72.16 23.80 -26.68
C SER A 706 -73.37 24.13 -27.60
N VAL A 707 -74.58 23.50 -27.58
CA VAL A 707 -75.35 22.63 -26.62
C VAL A 707 -76.35 21.71 -27.40
N ASP A 708 -76.76 20.52 -26.90
CA ASP A 708 -78.16 20.06 -26.60
C ASP A 708 -78.36 18.50 -26.44
N GLU A 709 -79.55 18.07 -25.96
CA GLU A 709 -79.85 16.82 -25.24
C GLU A 709 -80.08 15.49 -26.00
N THR A 710 -80.02 14.40 -25.20
CA THR A 710 -80.91 13.20 -25.17
C THR A 710 -80.46 11.79 -25.65
N VAL A 711 -80.63 10.84 -24.71
CA VAL A 711 -80.80 9.36 -24.77
C VAL A 711 -79.62 8.44 -25.14
N MET A 712 -79.36 7.49 -24.23
CA MET A 712 -78.34 6.44 -24.32
C MET A 712 -78.76 5.24 -25.19
N ILE A 713 -77.82 4.68 -25.95
CA ILE A 713 -77.80 3.24 -26.29
C ILE A 713 -76.38 2.70 -26.03
N GLN A 714 -76.26 1.78 -25.07
CA GLN A 714 -74.99 1.15 -24.72
C GLN A 714 -74.54 0.15 -25.79
N ARG A 715 -73.39 0.40 -26.44
CA ARG A 715 -72.65 -0.64 -27.18
C ARG A 715 -71.61 -1.30 -26.27
N ILE A 716 -71.74 -2.61 -26.09
CA ILE A 716 -70.74 -3.44 -25.41
C ILE A 716 -69.56 -3.63 -26.36
N GLY A 717 -68.40 -3.07 -26.02
CA GLY A 717 -67.23 -3.11 -26.91
C GLY A 717 -66.03 -2.27 -26.44
N SER A 718 -65.72 -2.29 -25.14
CA SER A 718 -64.51 -1.66 -24.60
C SER A 718 -63.72 -2.66 -23.76
N THR A 719 -62.43 -2.81 -24.07
CA THR A 719 -61.50 -3.62 -23.27
C THR A 719 -61.28 -2.91 -21.94
N ARG A 720 -61.90 -3.44 -20.88
CA ARG A 720 -61.62 -2.99 -19.51
C ARG A 720 -60.11 -3.15 -19.27
N ARG A 721 -59.41 -2.04 -19.02
CA ARG A 721 -58.01 -2.01 -18.58
C ARG A 721 -57.97 -1.67 -17.10
N THR A 722 -56.95 -2.14 -16.39
CA THR A 722 -56.73 -1.80 -14.99
C THR A 722 -56.28 -0.34 -14.89
N PRO A 723 -56.93 0.52 -14.08
CA PRO A 723 -56.55 1.93 -13.93
C PRO A 723 -55.15 2.05 -13.30
N LYS A 724 -54.35 2.99 -13.83
CA LYS A 724 -52.95 3.21 -13.42
C LYS A 724 -52.83 4.35 -12.43
N PHE A 725 -52.40 4.05 -11.21
CA PHE A 725 -52.28 5.01 -10.12
C PHE A 725 -50.80 5.37 -9.87
N THR A 726 -50.49 6.66 -9.69
CA THR A 726 -49.11 7.15 -9.48
C THR A 726 -48.90 7.65 -8.06
N THR A 727 -47.73 7.38 -7.48
CA THR A 727 -47.33 7.88 -6.15
C THR A 727 -46.55 9.21 -6.21
N ARG A 728 -46.29 9.75 -7.41
CA ARG A 728 -45.56 11.01 -7.59
C ARG A 728 -46.54 12.19 -7.63
N ARG A 729 -46.30 13.22 -6.81
CA ARG A 729 -47.05 14.49 -6.85
C ARG A 729 -46.85 15.19 -8.20
N SER A 730 -47.89 15.22 -9.03
CA SER A 730 -47.92 15.94 -10.30
C SER A 730 -48.87 17.14 -10.23
N ASN A 731 -48.34 18.36 -10.18
CA ASN A 731 -49.15 19.57 -10.37
C ASN A 731 -49.50 19.70 -11.86
N SER A 732 -50.76 19.46 -12.22
CA SER A 732 -51.29 19.75 -13.57
C SER A 732 -52.76 20.17 -13.46
N LEU A 733 -53.17 21.09 -14.33
CA LEU A 733 -54.44 21.84 -14.23
C LEU A 733 -55.67 20.91 -14.12
N LYS A 734 -56.61 21.30 -13.24
CA LYS A 734 -57.80 20.52 -12.87
C LYS A 734 -58.74 20.32 -14.06
N LYS A 735 -58.88 19.08 -14.52
CA LYS A 735 -60.07 18.60 -15.22
C LYS A 735 -60.87 17.79 -14.21
N VAL A 736 -62.13 18.15 -13.96
CA VAL A 736 -63.00 17.41 -13.04
C VAL A 736 -63.25 16.03 -13.66
N ARG A 737 -62.65 14.99 -13.07
CA ARG A 737 -62.92 13.59 -13.42
C ARG A 737 -64.11 13.12 -12.63
N THR A 738 -65.02 12.41 -13.28
CA THR A 738 -66.15 11.79 -12.60
C THR A 738 -65.82 10.34 -12.26
N ARG A 739 -66.55 9.75 -11.31
CA ARG A 739 -66.31 8.39 -10.84
C ARG A 739 -66.41 7.33 -11.96
N GLU A 740 -67.18 7.64 -13.00
CA GLU A 740 -67.42 6.78 -14.16
C GLU A 740 -66.22 6.65 -15.11
N ASP A 741 -65.25 7.57 -15.04
CA ASP A 741 -64.01 7.54 -15.82
C ASP A 741 -63.07 6.37 -15.41
N PHE A 742 -63.23 5.81 -14.21
CA PHE A 742 -62.27 4.90 -13.57
C PHE A 742 -62.62 3.40 -13.66
N GLY A 743 -63.21 2.95 -14.77
CA GLY A 743 -63.27 1.52 -15.12
C GLY A 743 -63.99 0.60 -14.10
N PRO A 744 -63.62 -0.69 -14.00
CA PRO A 744 -64.30 -1.65 -13.13
C PRO A 744 -63.76 -1.63 -11.70
N ILE A 745 -64.22 -0.68 -10.88
CA ILE A 745 -63.98 -0.69 -9.42
C ILE A 745 -65.06 -1.54 -8.74
N ASP A 746 -64.65 -2.63 -8.09
CA ASP A 746 -65.56 -3.58 -7.45
C ASP A 746 -65.81 -3.29 -5.95
N MET A 747 -64.86 -2.62 -5.27
CA MET A 747 -65.03 -2.12 -3.90
C MET A 747 -64.25 -0.82 -3.69
N HIS A 748 -64.77 0.07 -2.85
CA HIS A 748 -64.10 1.29 -2.44
C HIS A 748 -64.53 1.72 -1.04
N GLY A 749 -63.69 2.51 -0.35
CA GLY A 749 -64.03 3.11 0.93
C GLY A 749 -62.84 3.28 1.87
N TYR A 750 -63.07 3.92 3.02
CA TYR A 750 -62.02 4.13 4.01
C TYR A 750 -61.71 2.84 4.78
N LEU A 751 -60.45 2.42 4.71
CA LEU A 751 -59.87 1.37 5.55
C LEU A 751 -58.71 1.94 6.35
N ASP A 752 -58.63 1.57 7.62
CA ASP A 752 -57.38 1.72 8.37
C ASP A 752 -56.49 0.53 8.04
N ARG A 753 -55.26 0.79 7.59
CA ARG A 753 -54.27 -0.23 7.21
C ARG A 753 -53.11 -0.24 8.21
N LYS A 754 -52.67 -1.45 8.57
CA LYS A 754 -51.41 -1.71 9.28
C LYS A 754 -50.72 -2.89 8.58
N GLN A 755 -49.45 -2.73 8.22
CA GLN A 755 -48.64 -3.85 7.77
C GLN A 755 -47.98 -4.48 8.99
N ASP A 756 -48.04 -5.80 9.15
CA ASP A 756 -47.35 -6.52 10.23
C ASP A 756 -46.08 -7.19 9.73
N LEU A 757 -46.15 -7.88 8.58
CA LEU A 757 -45.00 -8.47 7.91
C LEU A 757 -44.77 -7.84 6.53
N GLN A 758 -43.50 -7.68 6.17
CA GLN A 758 -43.01 -7.36 4.83
C GLN A 758 -42.42 -8.60 4.17
N SER A 759 -42.15 -8.52 2.86
CA SER A 759 -41.71 -9.63 2.01
C SER A 759 -40.62 -10.50 2.66
N GLY A 760 -40.80 -11.82 2.58
CA GLY A 760 -40.00 -12.80 3.31
C GLY A 760 -40.37 -12.94 4.80
N ALA A 761 -41.61 -12.66 5.17
CA ALA A 761 -42.16 -12.80 6.53
C ALA A 761 -41.40 -12.03 7.64
N LYS A 762 -40.67 -10.97 7.29
CA LYS A 762 -39.94 -10.12 8.24
C LYS A 762 -40.90 -9.10 8.87
N LYS A 763 -40.71 -8.73 10.15
CA LYS A 763 -41.52 -7.68 10.79
C LYS A 763 -41.35 -6.35 10.05
N ALA A 764 -42.46 -5.71 9.66
CA ALA A 764 -42.41 -4.46 8.89
C ALA A 764 -41.76 -3.30 9.68
N THR A 765 -41.07 -2.41 8.98
CA THR A 765 -40.44 -1.21 9.57
C THR A 765 -41.46 -0.19 10.10
N ILE A 766 -42.60 -0.04 9.42
CA ILE A 766 -43.70 0.85 9.84
C ILE A 766 -44.95 0.00 10.13
N ARG A 767 -45.29 -0.12 11.42
CA ARG A 767 -46.41 -0.96 11.94
C ARG A 767 -47.51 -0.15 12.63
N THR A 768 -47.55 1.16 12.39
CA THR A 768 -48.63 2.05 12.86
C THR A 768 -49.86 1.92 11.95
N TRP A 769 -51.05 2.08 12.54
CA TRP A 769 -52.29 2.17 11.77
C TRP A 769 -52.34 3.52 11.04
N LYS A 770 -52.67 3.49 9.75
CA LYS A 770 -52.90 4.70 8.94
C LYS A 770 -54.16 4.52 8.08
N ARG A 771 -55.02 5.53 8.09
CA ARG A 771 -56.26 5.58 7.30
C ARG A 771 -55.94 5.84 5.83
N TYR A 772 -56.59 5.09 4.95
CA TYR A 772 -56.54 5.28 3.51
C TYR A 772 -57.94 5.13 2.92
N TYR A 773 -58.29 5.98 1.95
CA TYR A 773 -59.34 5.67 1.01
C TYR A 773 -58.80 4.57 0.08
N THR A 774 -59.40 3.38 0.12
CA THR A 774 -58.89 2.18 -0.54
C THR A 774 -59.81 1.80 -1.69
N ILE A 775 -59.22 1.38 -2.81
CA ILE A 775 -59.90 0.91 -4.03
C ILE A 775 -59.49 -0.52 -4.30
N LEU A 776 -60.45 -1.39 -4.60
CA LEU A 776 -60.25 -2.71 -5.19
C LEU A 776 -60.61 -2.65 -6.68
N CYS A 777 -59.61 -2.84 -7.54
CA CYS A 777 -59.82 -2.99 -8.98
C CYS A 777 -59.12 -4.27 -9.45
N GLY A 778 -59.91 -5.30 -9.76
CA GLY A 778 -59.41 -6.62 -10.04
C GLY A 778 -58.47 -7.15 -8.96
N GLN A 779 -57.24 -7.48 -9.35
CA GLN A 779 -56.22 -8.04 -8.45
C GLN A 779 -55.34 -6.99 -7.77
N LEU A 780 -55.69 -5.70 -7.81
CA LEU A 780 -54.96 -4.62 -7.14
C LEU A 780 -55.80 -3.93 -6.06
N LEU A 781 -55.22 -3.83 -4.86
CA LEU A 781 -55.66 -2.93 -3.78
C LEU A 781 -54.82 -1.65 -3.84
N CYS A 782 -55.46 -0.51 -4.10
CA CYS A 782 -54.82 0.79 -4.25
C CYS A 782 -55.22 1.74 -3.11
N PHE A 783 -54.29 2.58 -2.64
CA PHE A 783 -54.45 3.36 -1.41
C PHE A 783 -54.23 4.85 -1.63
N PHE A 784 -55.20 5.67 -1.25
CA PHE A 784 -55.24 7.12 -1.38
C PHE A 784 -55.44 7.77 0.00
N LYS A 785 -55.08 9.03 0.15
CA LYS A 785 -55.26 9.77 1.41
C LYS A 785 -56.74 9.99 1.72
N ASP A 786 -57.48 10.36 0.69
CA ASP A 786 -58.90 10.69 0.68
C ASP A 786 -59.47 10.41 -0.74
N GLU A 787 -60.78 10.59 -0.91
CA GLU A 787 -61.48 10.37 -2.18
C GLU A 787 -61.06 11.38 -3.27
N ASP A 788 -60.74 12.61 -2.89
CA ASP A 788 -60.20 13.62 -3.80
C ASP A 788 -58.84 13.19 -4.37
N SER A 789 -57.93 12.69 -3.52
CA SER A 789 -56.64 12.13 -3.95
C SER A 789 -56.78 10.95 -4.92
N PHE A 790 -57.89 10.20 -4.85
CA PHE A 790 -58.22 9.15 -5.81
C PHE A 790 -58.63 9.73 -7.17
N LEU A 791 -59.51 10.73 -7.20
CA LEU A 791 -59.90 11.42 -8.45
C LEU A 791 -58.70 12.12 -9.11
N GLU A 792 -57.80 12.68 -8.30
CA GLU A 792 -56.52 13.25 -8.76
C GLU A 792 -55.48 12.18 -9.18
N ASN A 793 -55.79 10.89 -9.02
CA ASN A 793 -54.94 9.73 -9.34
C ASN A 793 -53.62 9.65 -8.53
N SER A 794 -53.61 10.24 -7.34
CA SER A 794 -52.47 10.45 -6.45
C SER A 794 -52.43 9.40 -5.32
N ALA A 795 -51.85 8.24 -5.63
CA ALA A 795 -51.71 7.14 -4.68
C ALA A 795 -50.78 7.51 -3.50
N SER A 796 -51.24 7.25 -2.29
CA SER A 796 -50.54 7.54 -1.03
C SER A 796 -49.71 6.37 -0.49
N ALA A 797 -49.80 5.20 -1.13
CA ALA A 797 -48.89 4.07 -0.96
C ALA A 797 -48.88 3.22 -2.25
N ALA A 798 -47.85 2.38 -2.41
CA ALA A 798 -47.81 1.41 -3.50
C ALA A 798 -49.04 0.46 -3.47
N PRO A 799 -49.62 0.10 -4.63
CA PRO A 799 -50.66 -0.93 -4.71
C PRO A 799 -50.18 -2.29 -4.20
N VAL A 800 -51.10 -3.07 -3.65
CA VAL A 800 -50.86 -4.46 -3.22
C VAL A 800 -51.55 -5.40 -4.22
N ASN A 801 -50.78 -6.30 -4.82
CA ASN A 801 -51.31 -7.37 -5.67
C ASN A 801 -51.87 -8.50 -4.79
N ILE A 802 -53.12 -8.89 -5.04
CA ILE A 802 -53.84 -9.92 -4.27
C ILE A 802 -54.02 -11.25 -5.01
N LEU A 803 -53.36 -11.46 -6.16
CA LEU A 803 -53.38 -12.75 -6.86
C LEU A 803 -52.99 -13.89 -5.88
N SER A 804 -53.90 -14.86 -5.73
CA SER A 804 -53.76 -15.99 -4.81
C SER A 804 -53.43 -15.62 -3.35
N ALA A 805 -53.91 -14.47 -2.89
CA ALA A 805 -53.81 -14.02 -1.51
C ALA A 805 -54.88 -14.67 -0.60
N GLU A 806 -54.50 -14.97 0.64
CA GLU A 806 -55.42 -15.41 1.69
C GLU A 806 -56.01 -14.18 2.40
N CYS A 807 -57.33 -14.11 2.48
CA CYS A 807 -58.03 -13.00 3.12
C CYS A 807 -59.18 -13.51 3.98
N ASP A 808 -59.12 -13.23 5.29
CA ASP A 808 -60.02 -13.77 6.30
C ASP A 808 -60.34 -12.73 7.36
N ALA A 809 -61.54 -12.80 7.94
CA ALA A 809 -61.91 -12.00 9.10
C ALA A 809 -61.01 -12.37 10.30
N CYS A 810 -60.59 -11.38 11.08
CA CYS A 810 -59.61 -11.50 12.14
C CYS A 810 -60.21 -11.01 13.49
N PRO A 811 -61.35 -11.56 13.94
CA PRO A 811 -62.08 -11.08 15.13
C PRO A 811 -61.26 -11.22 16.43
N GLU A 812 -60.23 -12.07 16.46
CA GLU A 812 -59.30 -12.19 17.58
C GLU A 812 -58.41 -10.96 17.79
N TYR A 813 -58.38 -10.01 16.84
CA TYR A 813 -57.60 -8.78 16.97
C TYR A 813 -58.27 -7.76 17.91
N MET A 814 -58.18 -8.01 19.22
CA MET A 814 -58.86 -7.23 20.27
C MET A 814 -58.58 -5.71 20.27
N LYS A 815 -57.47 -5.25 19.65
CA LYS A 815 -57.10 -3.83 19.63
C LYS A 815 -57.93 -2.97 18.68
N LYS A 816 -58.67 -3.58 17.74
CA LYS A 816 -59.56 -2.85 16.82
C LYS A 816 -60.66 -3.77 16.29
N LYS A 817 -61.92 -3.41 16.55
CA LYS A 817 -63.09 -4.16 16.05
C LYS A 817 -63.15 -4.12 14.52
N ASN A 818 -63.85 -5.09 13.93
CA ASN A 818 -64.09 -5.18 12.48
C ASN A 818 -62.79 -5.23 11.66
N THR A 819 -61.81 -6.00 12.16
CA THR A 819 -60.49 -6.18 11.53
C THR A 819 -60.46 -7.46 10.70
N PHE A 820 -59.94 -7.39 9.48
CA PHE A 820 -59.61 -8.53 8.63
C PHE A 820 -58.11 -8.58 8.31
N ARG A 821 -57.62 -9.77 7.96
CA ARG A 821 -56.22 -10.05 7.64
C ARG A 821 -56.09 -10.39 6.17
N LEU A 822 -55.02 -9.92 5.53
CA LEU A 822 -54.62 -10.24 4.17
C LEU A 822 -53.17 -10.73 4.18
N LYS A 823 -52.94 -11.96 3.69
CA LYS A 823 -51.61 -12.53 3.46
C LYS A 823 -51.40 -12.69 1.97
N ILE A 824 -50.31 -12.15 1.43
CA ILE A 824 -49.96 -12.27 0.01
C ILE A 824 -48.81 -13.26 -0.18
N GLN A 825 -48.62 -13.75 -1.41
CA GLN A 825 -47.68 -14.86 -1.71
C GLN A 825 -46.22 -14.58 -1.35
N ASP A 826 -45.79 -13.31 -1.25
CA ASP A 826 -44.42 -12.95 -0.87
C ASP A 826 -44.15 -13.03 0.65
N GLY A 827 -45.14 -13.46 1.44
CA GLY A 827 -45.07 -13.57 2.90
C GLY A 827 -45.36 -12.26 3.66
N SER A 828 -45.78 -11.20 2.98
CA SER A 828 -46.26 -9.97 3.64
C SER A 828 -47.66 -10.19 4.24
N GLU A 829 -47.86 -9.65 5.44
CA GLU A 829 -49.15 -9.69 6.15
C GLU A 829 -49.63 -8.26 6.44
N TYR A 830 -50.88 -7.99 6.09
CA TYR A 830 -51.58 -6.74 6.35
C TYR A 830 -52.82 -6.99 7.21
N LEU A 831 -53.09 -6.09 8.15
CA LEU A 831 -54.34 -5.96 8.87
C LEU A 831 -55.09 -4.71 8.38
N PHE A 832 -56.39 -4.86 8.16
CA PHE A 832 -57.29 -3.82 7.73
C PHE A 832 -58.49 -3.73 8.67
N ALA A 833 -58.89 -2.53 9.07
CA ALA A 833 -60.07 -2.34 9.93
C ALA A 833 -61.12 -1.45 9.26
N CYS A 834 -62.38 -1.89 9.37
CA CYS A 834 -63.57 -1.28 8.78
C CYS A 834 -64.39 -0.48 9.81
N SER A 835 -65.35 0.33 9.34
CA SER A 835 -66.31 1.02 10.21
C SER A 835 -67.31 0.08 10.89
N ASP A 836 -67.66 -1.02 10.23
CA ASP A 836 -68.73 -1.95 10.60
C ASP A 836 -68.40 -3.37 10.10
N ASP A 837 -69.10 -4.36 10.66
CA ASP A 837 -68.87 -5.78 10.39
C ASP A 837 -69.34 -6.19 8.98
N GLU A 838 -70.44 -5.60 8.50
CA GLU A 838 -70.96 -5.85 7.15
C GLU A 838 -69.95 -5.46 6.06
N LYS A 839 -69.32 -4.27 6.17
CA LYS A 839 -68.24 -3.90 5.24
C LYS A 839 -67.00 -4.75 5.41
N MET A 840 -66.64 -5.18 6.63
CA MET A 840 -65.52 -6.12 6.82
C MET A 840 -65.77 -7.41 6.02
N LEU A 841 -66.96 -8.00 6.14
CA LEU A 841 -67.35 -9.17 5.38
C LEU A 841 -67.37 -8.89 3.87
N GLU A 842 -67.94 -7.77 3.41
CA GLU A 842 -67.97 -7.40 2.00
C GLU A 842 -66.56 -7.24 1.40
N TRP A 843 -65.65 -6.58 2.11
CA TRP A 843 -64.24 -6.45 1.71
C TRP A 843 -63.55 -7.82 1.60
N VAL A 844 -63.68 -8.68 2.63
CA VAL A 844 -63.10 -10.03 2.62
C VAL A 844 -63.63 -10.85 1.44
N LEU A 845 -64.95 -10.83 1.19
CA LEU A 845 -65.59 -11.60 0.13
C LEU A 845 -65.15 -11.15 -1.27
N LYS A 846 -65.08 -9.84 -1.52
CA LYS A 846 -64.64 -9.29 -2.80
C LYS A 846 -63.15 -9.53 -3.03
N ILE A 847 -62.30 -9.32 -2.02
CA ILE A 847 -60.86 -9.61 -2.10
C ILE A 847 -60.64 -11.10 -2.40
N ARG A 848 -61.27 -12.03 -1.66
CA ARG A 848 -61.16 -13.48 -1.94
C ARG A 848 -61.66 -13.86 -3.33
N PHE A 849 -62.71 -13.22 -3.84
CA PHE A 849 -63.19 -13.46 -5.19
C PHE A 849 -62.11 -13.12 -6.22
N HIS A 850 -61.58 -11.89 -6.21
CA HIS A 850 -60.55 -11.49 -7.18
C HIS A 850 -59.21 -12.21 -6.99
N ALA A 851 -58.82 -12.54 -5.75
CA ALA A 851 -57.63 -13.34 -5.46
C ALA A 851 -57.64 -14.73 -6.12
N ASN A 852 -58.84 -15.34 -6.24
CA ASN A 852 -59.03 -16.65 -6.86
C ASN A 852 -59.33 -16.61 -8.37
N LEU A 853 -59.39 -15.43 -9.00
CA LEU A 853 -59.50 -15.33 -10.46
C LEU A 853 -58.15 -15.60 -11.13
N THR A 854 -58.17 -16.11 -12.36
CA THR A 854 -56.97 -16.12 -13.19
C THR A 854 -56.65 -14.68 -13.64
N PRO A 855 -55.37 -14.32 -13.92
CA PRO A 855 -55.01 -12.98 -14.36
C PRO A 855 -55.78 -12.49 -15.61
N ALA A 856 -56.14 -13.39 -16.52
CA ALA A 856 -56.97 -13.11 -17.70
C ALA A 856 -58.44 -12.76 -17.36
N GLN A 857 -58.91 -13.11 -16.15
CA GLN A 857 -60.25 -12.81 -15.65
C GLN A 857 -60.26 -11.70 -14.57
N GLN A 858 -59.11 -11.10 -14.23
CA GLN A 858 -58.98 -10.27 -13.02
C GLN A 858 -60.00 -9.11 -12.94
N LEU A 859 -60.38 -8.50 -14.07
CA LEU A 859 -61.33 -7.38 -14.17
C LEU A 859 -62.81 -7.80 -14.33
N ARG A 860 -63.11 -9.07 -14.05
CA ARG A 860 -64.48 -9.60 -14.00
C ARG A 860 -65.17 -9.08 -12.74
N SER A 861 -66.22 -8.27 -12.91
CA SER A 861 -66.94 -7.69 -11.78
C SER A 861 -67.51 -8.74 -10.82
N PHE A 862 -67.49 -8.41 -9.53
CA PHE A 862 -68.01 -9.24 -8.46
C PHE A 862 -69.51 -9.49 -8.63
N ASN A 863 -69.90 -10.77 -8.65
CA ASN A 863 -71.30 -11.18 -8.66
C ASN A 863 -71.56 -12.15 -7.51
N LYS A 864 -72.45 -11.75 -6.59
CA LYS A 864 -72.76 -12.48 -5.35
C LYS A 864 -73.20 -13.94 -5.59
N SER A 865 -73.88 -14.21 -6.72
CA SER A 865 -74.30 -15.57 -7.12
C SER A 865 -73.18 -16.44 -7.70
N ILE A 866 -72.12 -15.83 -8.24
CA ILE A 866 -70.94 -16.53 -8.79
C ILE A 866 -69.94 -16.78 -7.66
N ALA A 867 -69.71 -15.80 -6.80
CA ALA A 867 -68.85 -15.95 -5.62
C ALA A 867 -69.33 -17.07 -4.67
N GLN A 868 -70.66 -17.25 -4.52
CA GLN A 868 -71.23 -18.38 -3.76
C GLN A 868 -70.92 -19.77 -4.32
N LYS A 869 -70.48 -19.91 -5.57
CA LYS A 869 -70.03 -21.19 -6.15
C LYS A 869 -68.52 -21.46 -5.97
N PHE A 870 -67.73 -20.42 -5.67
CA PHE A 870 -66.29 -20.53 -5.43
C PHE A 870 -65.92 -20.42 -3.94
N SER A 871 -66.80 -19.88 -3.10
CA SER A 871 -66.69 -19.88 -1.64
C SER A 871 -67.75 -20.81 -1.03
N GLY A 872 -67.38 -22.08 -0.91
CA GLY A 872 -68.19 -23.09 -0.23
C GLY A 872 -68.17 -22.96 1.29
N ASN A 873 -68.47 -21.78 1.85
CA ASN A 873 -68.89 -21.61 3.25
C ASN A 873 -69.30 -20.17 3.67
N TYR A 874 -70.17 -19.50 2.90
CA TYR A 874 -70.74 -18.20 3.33
C TYR A 874 -71.52 -18.32 4.65
N LEU A 875 -72.28 -19.41 4.83
CA LEU A 875 -73.12 -19.64 6.02
C LEU A 875 -72.30 -20.02 7.27
N TYR A 876 -71.21 -20.77 7.08
CA TYR A 876 -70.33 -21.21 8.18
C TYR A 876 -69.51 -20.06 8.75
N LEU A 877 -69.06 -19.11 7.91
CA LEU A 877 -68.32 -17.93 8.39
C LEU A 877 -69.21 -17.03 9.25
N GLN A 878 -70.49 -16.87 8.88
CA GLN A 878 -71.46 -16.11 9.66
C GLN A 878 -71.83 -16.83 10.97
N MET A 879 -72.08 -18.15 10.94
CA MET A 879 -72.27 -18.96 12.15
C MET A 879 -71.07 -18.92 13.11
N HIS A 880 -69.83 -19.01 12.62
CA HIS A 880 -68.64 -19.04 13.49
C HIS A 880 -68.38 -17.71 14.21
N ILE A 881 -68.71 -16.58 13.57
CA ILE A 881 -68.59 -15.25 14.19
C ILE A 881 -69.66 -15.09 15.28
N GLU A 882 -70.92 -15.43 14.99
CA GLU A 882 -72.02 -15.39 15.96
C GLU A 882 -71.81 -16.36 17.15
N THR A 883 -71.25 -17.55 16.90
CA THR A 883 -70.97 -18.55 17.94
C THR A 883 -69.83 -18.09 18.87
N ARG A 884 -68.71 -17.60 18.33
CA ARG A 884 -67.61 -17.09 19.18
C ARG A 884 -67.96 -15.82 19.94
N GLN A 885 -68.84 -14.96 19.41
CA GLN A 885 -69.31 -13.78 20.13
C GLN A 885 -70.26 -14.12 21.29
N LYS A 886 -70.88 -15.32 21.30
CA LYS A 886 -71.55 -15.86 22.49
C LYS A 886 -70.55 -16.42 23.51
N GLU A 887 -69.56 -17.20 23.09
CA GLU A 887 -68.58 -17.82 23.99
C GLU A 887 -67.71 -16.80 24.77
N ILE A 888 -67.53 -15.58 24.24
CA ILE A 888 -66.78 -14.50 24.93
C ILE A 888 -67.62 -13.77 25.99
N ASN A 889 -68.95 -13.91 26.01
CA ASN A 889 -69.83 -13.18 26.93
C ASN A 889 -70.21 -13.94 28.22
N GLU A 890 -69.85 -15.22 28.35
CA GLU A 890 -70.18 -16.04 29.53
C GLU A 890 -68.96 -16.76 30.13
N SER A 891 -68.05 -16.00 30.76
CA SER A 891 -67.19 -16.51 31.85
C SER A 891 -66.64 -15.37 32.74
N PRO A 892 -66.42 -15.58 34.06
CA PRO A 892 -66.30 -14.48 35.02
C PRO A 892 -64.88 -13.88 35.13
N PRO A 893 -64.74 -12.63 35.62
CA PRO A 893 -63.47 -11.92 35.67
C PRO A 893 -62.69 -12.18 36.96
N MET A 894 -61.37 -12.37 36.87
CA MET A 894 -60.46 -12.21 38.02
C MET A 894 -59.13 -11.52 37.67
N TYR A 895 -58.97 -10.34 38.27
CA TYR A 895 -57.75 -9.69 38.74
C TYR A 895 -56.63 -9.23 37.78
N SER A 896 -56.52 -7.91 37.74
CA SER A 896 -55.30 -7.14 37.45
C SER A 896 -54.30 -7.19 38.63
N PRO A 897 -53.00 -7.05 38.32
CA PRO A 897 -52.19 -6.01 38.98
C PRO A 897 -51.20 -5.33 38.01
N PRO A 898 -50.47 -4.28 38.43
CA PRO A 898 -50.96 -2.93 38.74
C PRO A 898 -50.56 -1.92 37.62
N PRO A 899 -51.23 -0.76 37.50
CA PRO A 899 -50.77 0.33 36.64
C PRO A 899 -49.55 1.04 37.24
N ARG A 900 -48.65 1.53 36.39
CA ARG A 900 -47.55 2.43 36.81
C ARG A 900 -48.16 3.82 37.14
N PRO A 901 -47.96 4.38 38.35
CA PRO A 901 -48.30 5.77 38.63
C PRO A 901 -47.23 6.68 38.04
N GLY A 902 -47.61 7.77 37.35
CA GLY A 902 -46.62 8.74 36.86
C GLY A 902 -46.98 9.63 35.66
N GLU A 903 -48.26 9.82 35.32
CA GLU A 903 -48.62 11.04 34.61
C GLU A 903 -48.54 12.23 35.57
N THR A 904 -47.96 13.35 35.14
CA THR A 904 -48.57 14.66 35.42
C THR A 904 -48.40 15.62 34.25
N LEU A 905 -49.45 16.41 34.08
CA LEU A 905 -49.75 17.31 32.97
C LEU A 905 -49.30 18.75 33.32
N ARG A 906 -49.23 19.63 32.29
CA ARG A 906 -49.14 21.10 32.37
C ARG A 906 -47.71 21.65 32.60
N ARG A 907 -47.33 22.84 32.12
CA ARG A 907 -48.14 24.00 31.66
C ARG A 907 -47.39 24.84 30.59
N HIS A 908 -48.03 25.93 30.16
CA HIS A 908 -47.58 26.88 29.13
C HIS A 908 -46.18 27.47 29.30
N THR A 909 -45.67 27.98 28.18
CA THR A 909 -44.64 29.02 28.09
C THR A 909 -44.92 30.23 29.00
N THR A 910 -44.04 30.46 29.97
CA THR A 910 -43.35 31.77 30.11
C THR A 910 -42.03 31.61 30.89
N GLU A 911 -41.03 32.36 30.43
CA GLU A 911 -39.84 32.84 31.14
C GLU A 911 -38.64 31.92 31.50
N LEU A 912 -37.49 32.35 30.94
CA LEU A 912 -36.16 32.51 31.54
C LEU A 912 -35.14 31.35 31.65
N VAL A 913 -34.02 31.59 30.93
CA VAL A 913 -32.61 31.26 31.24
C VAL A 913 -32.05 29.87 30.87
N SER A 914 -31.00 29.92 30.01
CA SER A 914 -29.89 28.95 29.80
C SER A 914 -30.24 27.50 29.38
N SER A 915 -29.34 26.69 28.80
CA SER A 915 -28.14 26.93 27.98
C SER A 915 -27.74 25.63 27.26
N VAL A 916 -27.24 25.76 26.01
CA VAL A 916 -26.06 25.04 25.46
C VAL A 916 -26.04 23.49 25.46
N GLN A 917 -26.13 22.94 24.23
CA GLN A 917 -25.43 21.73 23.70
C GLN A 917 -25.66 20.35 24.37
N ALA A 918 -25.19 19.23 23.82
CA ALA A 918 -25.16 18.71 22.42
C ALA A 918 -24.61 17.27 22.46
N ASN A 919 -25.07 16.40 21.55
CA ASN A 919 -24.43 15.12 21.20
C ASN A 919 -24.33 14.08 22.36
N ALA A 920 -24.03 12.79 22.16
CA ALA A 920 -23.88 12.03 20.92
C ALA A 920 -24.43 10.60 21.05
N LEU A 921 -24.50 9.93 19.90
CA LEU A 921 -24.63 8.48 19.73
C LEU A 921 -23.56 7.67 20.48
N SER A 922 -23.89 6.43 20.86
CA SER A 922 -23.22 5.17 20.42
C SER A 922 -23.79 3.99 21.26
N SER A 923 -24.36 2.94 20.64
CA SER A 923 -23.75 1.73 20.04
C SER A 923 -23.75 0.51 20.99
N LEU A 924 -24.28 -0.61 20.50
CA LEU A 924 -23.88 -1.98 20.92
C LEU A 924 -22.42 -2.22 20.45
N PRO A 925 -21.60 -3.09 21.09
CA PRO A 925 -21.70 -4.53 20.84
C PRO A 925 -21.30 -5.46 22.01
N TYR A 926 -20.89 -6.69 21.65
CA TYR A 926 -20.81 -7.93 22.43
C TYR A 926 -19.44 -8.19 23.09
N GLU A 927 -19.40 -9.10 24.06
CA GLU A 927 -18.26 -9.51 24.91
C GLU A 927 -17.34 -10.56 24.20
N PRO A 928 -16.12 -10.93 24.69
CA PRO A 928 -15.99 -11.74 25.93
C PRO A 928 -14.70 -11.63 26.81
N ARG A 929 -14.92 -11.84 28.12
CA ARG A 929 -14.03 -12.48 29.15
C ARG A 929 -12.72 -11.83 29.64
N LEU A 930 -12.43 -12.17 30.91
CA LEU A 930 -11.46 -11.58 31.86
C LEU A 930 -10.42 -12.60 32.35
N TYR A 931 -9.27 -12.11 32.82
CA TYR A 931 -8.61 -12.55 34.06
C TYR A 931 -7.90 -11.35 34.75
N GLU A 932 -7.45 -11.50 35.99
CA GLU A 932 -7.54 -10.44 37.02
C GLU A 932 -6.21 -9.74 37.44
N LYS A 933 -6.27 -8.40 37.67
CA LYS A 933 -5.88 -7.55 38.85
C LYS A 933 -4.65 -7.89 39.75
N PRO A 934 -4.23 -7.04 40.75
CA PRO A 934 -4.71 -5.70 41.19
C PRO A 934 -3.64 -4.60 41.51
N GLY A 935 -4.11 -3.37 41.81
CA GLY A 935 -3.40 -2.30 42.57
C GLY A 935 -3.84 -0.89 42.14
N ILE A 936 -4.68 -0.06 42.81
CA ILE A 936 -4.76 0.44 44.22
C ILE A 936 -3.56 1.37 44.56
N THR A 937 -3.66 2.65 44.95
CA THR A 937 -4.72 3.70 45.08
C THR A 937 -4.06 5.07 45.39
N THR A 938 -4.66 6.22 45.03
CA THR A 938 -4.82 7.55 45.75
C THR A 938 -5.11 8.68 44.71
N SER A 939 -6.11 9.59 44.81
CA SER A 939 -6.41 10.69 45.78
C SER A 939 -5.47 11.92 45.60
N SER A 940 -5.88 13.20 45.52
CA SER A 940 -7.20 13.88 45.60
C SER A 940 -7.22 15.25 44.85
N GLU A 941 -8.42 15.81 44.68
CA GLU A 941 -8.88 17.22 44.57
C GLU A 941 -7.89 18.41 44.33
N SER A 942 -8.25 19.35 43.44
CA SER A 942 -8.78 20.70 43.84
C SER A 942 -9.00 21.69 42.66
N GLU A 943 -9.97 22.59 42.85
CA GLU A 943 -10.41 23.70 41.96
C GLU A 943 -9.39 24.87 41.90
N MET A 944 -9.11 25.50 40.73
CA MET A 944 -9.85 26.56 40.00
C MET A 944 -9.68 27.99 40.57
N ILE A 945 -9.41 28.98 39.70
CA ILE A 945 -9.86 30.39 39.78
C ILE A 945 -9.60 31.11 38.43
N LEU A 946 -10.50 32.02 38.04
CA LEU A 946 -10.48 32.87 36.83
C LEU A 946 -9.67 34.19 37.11
N GLU A 947 -9.58 35.27 36.31
CA GLU A 947 -10.30 35.75 35.11
C GLU A 947 -9.56 36.94 34.45
N ALA A 948 -10.11 37.44 33.33
CA ALA A 948 -10.06 38.84 32.84
C ALA A 948 -8.81 39.36 32.07
N GLN A 949 -8.91 40.25 31.08
CA GLN A 949 -10.05 40.78 30.29
C GLN A 949 -9.57 41.51 28.99
N ASN A 950 -10.50 41.72 28.04
CA ASN A 950 -10.55 42.74 26.95
C ASN A 950 -9.37 42.85 25.93
N GLN A 951 -9.53 42.51 24.63
CA GLN A 951 -10.23 43.23 23.53
C GLN A 951 -9.74 44.68 23.24
N PRO A 952 -9.78 45.23 21.99
CA PRO A 952 -10.63 44.80 20.85
C PRO A 952 -10.09 44.96 19.37
N TYR A 953 -10.97 44.59 18.42
CA TYR A 953 -11.21 45.11 17.04
C TYR A 953 -10.23 44.98 15.84
N LYS A 954 -10.59 44.03 14.94
CA LYS A 954 -10.78 44.10 13.46
C LYS A 954 -10.21 45.31 12.66
N SER A 955 -9.59 45.00 11.51
CA SER A 955 -10.22 45.24 10.19
C SER A 955 -9.59 44.39 9.07
N ILE A 956 -10.26 44.33 7.92
CA ILE A 956 -9.96 43.50 6.74
C ILE A 956 -9.43 44.39 5.60
N ALA A 957 -8.41 43.94 4.85
CA ALA A 957 -8.08 44.52 3.55
C ALA A 957 -7.53 43.47 2.55
N THR A 958 -8.21 43.46 1.41
CA THR A 958 -8.09 42.67 0.18
C THR A 958 -6.74 42.79 -0.57
N THR A 959 -6.48 41.79 -1.42
CA THR A 959 -5.95 41.87 -2.83
C THR A 959 -4.63 41.16 -3.14
N ALA A 960 -4.67 40.49 -4.29
CA ALA A 960 -3.74 39.54 -4.90
C ALA A 960 -2.42 40.09 -5.50
N SER A 961 -1.69 39.15 -6.11
CA SER A 961 -0.74 39.29 -7.26
C SER A 961 0.76 39.24 -6.97
N SER A 962 1.31 38.03 -7.13
CA SER A 962 2.36 37.69 -8.13
C SER A 962 3.23 38.81 -8.72
N VAL A 963 4.54 38.77 -8.47
CA VAL A 963 5.62 39.16 -9.40
C VAL A 963 6.84 38.23 -9.20
N GLN A 964 7.52 37.86 -10.29
CA GLN A 964 8.82 37.15 -10.29
C GLN A 964 9.98 38.12 -10.62
N HIS A 965 11.23 37.69 -10.36
CA HIS A 965 12.49 38.34 -10.76
C HIS A 965 12.80 39.69 -10.04
N GLU A 966 14.05 40.08 -9.76
CA GLU A 966 15.35 39.66 -10.32
C GLU A 966 16.56 39.97 -9.37
N ASN A 967 17.70 39.30 -9.58
CA ASN A 967 19.12 39.72 -9.39
C ASN A 967 19.65 40.41 -8.10
N GLY A 968 20.80 39.91 -7.55
CA GLY A 968 21.76 40.76 -6.79
C GLY A 968 22.74 40.10 -5.79
N PHE A 969 24.01 39.92 -6.19
CA PHE A 969 25.28 39.78 -5.39
C PHE A 969 25.22 40.00 -3.84
N ARG A 970 25.95 39.29 -2.96
CA ARG A 970 27.43 39.13 -2.90
C ARG A 970 27.92 38.29 -1.67
N ASN A 971 28.97 37.48 -1.85
CA ASN A 971 30.04 36.95 -0.93
C ASN A 971 29.84 36.66 0.58
N VAL A 972 30.56 35.59 1.04
CA VAL A 972 31.35 35.38 2.30
C VAL A 972 31.13 33.94 2.86
N VAL A 973 32.10 33.11 3.29
CA VAL A 973 33.59 32.99 3.22
C VAL A 973 33.97 31.50 3.52
N GLY A 974 35.12 30.99 3.06
CA GLY A 974 35.66 29.67 3.46
C GLY A 974 36.79 29.13 2.55
N ILE A 975 37.93 29.81 2.45
CA ILE A 975 39.21 29.46 3.13
C ILE A 975 39.88 28.20 2.55
N ASP A 976 40.87 28.43 1.67
CA ASP A 976 41.88 27.46 1.26
C ASP A 976 42.98 27.31 2.32
N PHE A 977 43.67 26.15 2.32
CA PHE A 977 45.03 26.03 2.84
C PHE A 977 45.99 25.51 1.75
N LEU A 978 46.98 26.33 1.42
CA LEU A 978 48.04 26.05 0.45
C LEU A 978 49.17 25.21 1.06
N ASN A 979 49.76 24.30 0.26
CA ASN A 979 51.20 24.28 -0.11
C ASN A 979 51.65 22.89 -0.62
N LEU A 980 52.74 22.72 -1.39
CA LEU A 980 53.29 23.44 -2.56
C LEU A 980 54.53 22.64 -3.04
N LYS A 981 54.75 22.60 -4.38
CA LYS A 981 55.97 22.15 -5.11
C LYS A 981 56.19 20.62 -5.25
N GLY A 982 56.63 20.11 -6.41
CA GLY A 982 56.78 20.75 -7.73
C GLY A 982 57.83 20.13 -8.66
N TYR A 983 57.76 20.46 -9.96
CA TYR A 983 58.78 20.34 -11.04
C TYR A 983 59.33 18.93 -11.36
N ASP A 984 59.21 18.38 -12.58
CA ASP A 984 59.80 18.81 -13.86
C ASP A 984 58.88 18.45 -15.07
N LYS A 985 58.81 19.21 -16.19
CA LYS A 985 59.70 19.24 -17.39
C LYS A 985 59.87 17.86 -18.08
N GLU A 986 59.80 17.68 -19.42
CA GLU A 986 59.55 18.57 -20.57
C GLU A 986 59.29 17.72 -21.85
N LEU A 987 58.74 18.31 -22.94
CA LEU A 987 58.75 17.79 -24.35
C LEU A 987 57.94 16.50 -24.67
N SER A 988 57.51 16.18 -25.92
CA SER A 988 57.14 16.93 -27.15
C SER A 988 56.63 15.92 -28.21
N VAL A 989 56.06 16.41 -29.33
CA VAL A 989 55.71 15.67 -30.59
C VAL A 989 54.45 14.75 -30.47
N ASN A 990 53.30 14.87 -31.16
CA ASN A 990 52.81 15.43 -32.44
C ASN A 990 52.40 14.32 -33.46
N SER A 991 51.33 14.57 -34.24
CA SER A 991 50.63 13.68 -35.21
C SER A 991 49.88 12.46 -34.63
N GLY A 992 48.76 11.97 -35.19
CA GLY A 992 47.90 12.43 -36.30
C GLY A 992 46.54 11.68 -36.25
N LYS A 993 45.39 12.35 -36.47
CA LYS A 993 44.63 12.42 -37.74
C LYS A 993 43.84 11.15 -38.20
N ILE A 994 42.51 11.33 -38.29
CA ILE A 994 41.57 10.90 -39.36
C ILE A 994 40.74 9.60 -39.19
N MET A 995 39.42 9.83 -39.11
CA MET A 995 38.24 9.12 -39.65
C MET A 995 38.22 7.58 -39.74
N ALA A 996 37.24 6.99 -39.04
CA ALA A 996 35.99 6.56 -39.68
C ALA A 996 34.80 7.04 -38.82
#